data_AF-A0A2S0I2Y4-F1
#
_entry.id   AF-A0A2S0I2Y4-F1
#
_cell.length_a   1.000
_cell.length_b   1.000
_cell.length_c   1.000
_cell.angle_alpha   90.00
_cell.angle_beta   90.00
_cell.angle_gamma   90.00
#
_symmetry.space_group_name_H-M   'P 1'
#
loop_
_entity.id
_entity.type
_entity.pdbx_description
1 polymer ?
#
loop_
_entity_poly.entity_id
_entity_poly.type
_entity_poly.pdbx_seq_one_letter_code
_entity_poly.pdbx_strand_id
1 'polypeptide(L)'
;MDDAPDAHGAGGGYAAAMLAKAFLTHETHPDPAVRERAAVRVERWRQVLAHALDGSATHGSATPLPGIPDWVTLDVATGGFATGDLLAGGPLTPYERELAATLSGITPGNERRDLNAWFLSEAGVAHLQDRLARGDYRIEVPEEAALAVVAWLLGQGLADAARELVAVVAPFFDRLRFFPAPGSADDASGADIHVSTAGDVAARLSRLPAQPRIAAQRATVQTLLPHYDRAVALFLETVEDDWPCRRFPQDWIQRAQALTTAINAAQDSGQLPAGTSRRHRHKRELFDLLAQCAQDAAGLTGRQVGRIRRIVRDFVAAHGEPGSAEHEAVRHRQRDDVSAVGFHEIARLVAARLQDHPQTVGVHDLAPVLAPLNATEAATLQLPPGEPVPAPIARRAQRCQSGTLADLVAQGLITSTDFLATLTPQITSGLQGGGFDDAALRTLYSACYRAFRRRRSLLLLNLERQASFDRLPWIAALENLRRPARQDADAARAALTEIAELALASFPHAPVPNKLLQELHALAERAQWTLPLVDEVAADIFMGRFGRKFLEAAHCAAALLGDCLYTRYFDIDASQVLALPLPRKSRGDDAEADAFGRLCASRAGVQPGFGQVGANGMVIEQQQILTTQNLAVLVKDAGLDAALRGQYGRMAIAGFEWICARHQMKIHDWHACVRMTRNTAYAWRQILFFLSMMPRAGQAAAIAAMDAHFRAQSGAFRNRFEPIMRGLHLAAGGQRLPQHDAGPQGARVFRGWFNTRHWLLDGMH
;
A
#
# COMPACT_ATOMS: atom_id res chain seq x y z
N MET A 1 -22.30 15.90 11.42
CA MET A 1 -22.36 15.78 12.89
C MET A 1 -20.91 15.91 13.31
N ASP A 2 -20.45 17.15 13.40
CA ASP A 2 -19.05 17.51 13.56
C ASP A 2 -18.98 18.53 14.70
N ASP A 3 -18.72 18.05 15.91
CA ASP A 3 -18.15 18.88 16.97
C ASP A 3 -16.62 18.80 16.82
N ALA A 4 -16.00 19.96 16.60
CA ALA A 4 -14.56 20.11 16.51
C ALA A 4 -13.93 19.95 17.91
N PRO A 5 -12.91 19.11 18.11
CA PRO A 5 -12.21 19.07 19.38
C PRO A 5 -11.26 20.26 19.52
N ASP A 6 -11.23 20.81 20.74
CA ASP A 6 -10.33 21.86 21.20
C ASP A 6 -8.85 21.57 20.89
N ALA A 7 -8.06 22.64 20.81
CA ALA A 7 -6.64 22.68 20.43
C ALA A 7 -5.65 21.89 21.33
N HIS A 8 -6.14 21.10 22.29
CA HIS A 8 -5.35 20.14 23.08
C HIS A 8 -5.71 18.67 22.78
N GLY A 9 -6.70 18.42 21.91
CA GLY A 9 -7.20 17.09 21.53
C GLY A 9 -7.10 16.80 20.03
N ALA A 10 -6.18 17.43 19.30
CA ALA A 10 -5.95 17.21 17.87
C ALA A 10 -5.40 15.80 17.62
N GLY A 11 -6.30 14.82 17.50
CA GLY A 11 -5.94 13.42 17.19
C GLY A 11 -6.89 12.39 17.79
N GLY A 12 -7.51 12.68 18.93
CA GLY A 12 -8.39 11.74 19.64
C GLY A 12 -9.61 11.32 18.80
N GLY A 13 -10.26 12.28 18.13
CA GLY A 13 -11.39 12.02 17.24
C GLY A 13 -11.04 11.15 16.02
N TYR A 14 -9.87 11.38 15.40
CA TYR A 14 -9.39 10.57 14.29
C TYR A 14 -9.04 9.15 14.73
N ALA A 15 -8.30 9.00 15.83
CA ALA A 15 -7.94 7.71 16.39
C ALA A 15 -9.19 6.90 16.79
N ALA A 16 -10.19 7.54 17.39
CA ALA A 16 -11.49 6.93 17.72
C ALA A 16 -12.26 6.47 16.47
N ALA A 17 -12.32 7.30 15.43
CA ALA A 17 -12.97 6.93 14.16
C ALA A 17 -12.26 5.75 13.49
N MET A 18 -10.92 5.71 13.52
CA MET A 18 -10.13 4.62 12.97
C MET A 18 -10.28 3.33 13.78
N LEU A 19 -10.38 3.41 15.10
CA LEU A 19 -10.72 2.29 15.98
C LEU A 19 -12.09 1.71 15.62
N ALA A 20 -13.13 2.55 15.53
CA ALA A 20 -14.48 2.13 15.17
C ALA A 20 -14.53 1.43 13.80
N LYS A 21 -13.82 1.96 12.81
CA LYS A 21 -13.70 1.36 11.48
C LYS A 21 -12.99 -0.01 11.53
N ALA A 22 -11.94 -0.14 12.33
CA ALA A 22 -11.23 -1.40 12.51
C ALA A 22 -12.13 -2.45 13.18
N PHE A 23 -12.86 -2.07 14.23
CA PHE A 23 -13.84 -2.92 14.91
C PHE A 23 -14.95 -3.39 13.97
N LEU A 24 -15.57 -2.49 13.21
CA LEU A 24 -16.62 -2.87 12.25
C LEU A 24 -16.10 -3.89 11.23
N THR A 25 -14.87 -3.71 10.75
CA THR A 25 -14.23 -4.66 9.83
C THR A 25 -13.99 -6.01 10.52
N HIS A 26 -13.55 -6.00 11.77
CA HIS A 26 -13.32 -7.22 12.55
C HIS A 26 -14.62 -8.02 12.73
N GLU A 27 -15.74 -7.36 13.07
CA GLU A 27 -17.01 -8.03 13.32
C GLU A 27 -17.71 -8.52 12.04
N THR A 28 -17.68 -7.73 10.98
CA THR A 28 -18.60 -7.94 9.83
C THR A 28 -17.94 -8.55 8.59
N HIS A 29 -16.60 -8.56 8.51
CA HIS A 29 -15.96 -8.97 7.25
C HIS A 29 -16.04 -10.49 7.03
N PRO A 30 -16.44 -10.96 5.83
CA PRO A 30 -16.65 -12.39 5.57
C PRO A 30 -15.37 -13.22 5.62
N ASP A 31 -14.23 -12.65 5.22
CA ASP A 31 -12.91 -13.30 5.23
C ASP A 31 -12.26 -13.30 6.64
N PRO A 32 -12.00 -14.47 7.26
CA PRO A 32 -11.32 -14.58 8.55
C PRO A 32 -9.95 -13.91 8.61
N ALA A 33 -9.16 -13.98 7.54
CA ALA A 33 -7.82 -13.38 7.50
C ALA A 33 -7.91 -11.85 7.50
N VAL A 34 -8.97 -11.27 6.93
CA VAL A 34 -9.22 -9.83 7.03
C VAL A 34 -9.67 -9.44 8.44
N ARG A 35 -10.48 -10.28 9.11
CA ARG A 35 -10.88 -10.06 10.51
C ARG A 35 -9.68 -10.09 11.45
N GLU A 36 -8.77 -11.03 11.27
CA GLU A 36 -7.53 -11.13 12.07
C GLU A 36 -6.64 -9.88 11.88
N ARG A 37 -6.42 -9.46 10.62
CA ARG A 37 -5.72 -8.19 10.35
C ARG A 37 -6.44 -6.98 10.93
N ALA A 38 -7.77 -7.02 11.03
CA ALA A 38 -8.56 -5.96 11.66
C ALA A 38 -8.40 -5.97 13.18
N ALA A 39 -8.31 -7.13 13.83
CA ALA A 39 -8.04 -7.25 15.26
C ALA A 39 -6.70 -6.61 15.64
N VAL A 40 -5.64 -6.85 14.86
CA VAL A 40 -4.34 -6.18 15.07
C VAL A 40 -4.47 -4.66 14.95
N ARG A 41 -5.27 -4.15 14.02
CA ARG A 41 -5.52 -2.70 13.90
C ARG A 41 -6.34 -2.16 15.07
N VAL A 42 -7.31 -2.91 15.56
CA VAL A 42 -8.10 -2.55 16.75
C VAL A 42 -7.16 -2.34 17.94
N GLU A 43 -6.28 -3.30 18.19
CA GLU A 43 -5.35 -3.22 19.32
C GLU A 43 -4.41 -2.03 19.21
N ARG A 44 -3.83 -1.80 18.02
CA ARG A 44 -2.96 -0.64 17.78
C ARG A 44 -3.66 0.70 18.00
N TRP A 45 -4.91 0.84 17.55
CA TRP A 45 -5.67 2.08 17.76
C TRP A 45 -6.13 2.24 19.21
N ARG A 46 -6.37 1.13 19.92
CA ARG A 46 -6.63 1.13 21.36
C ARG A 46 -5.43 1.65 22.15
N GLN A 47 -4.22 1.20 21.81
CA GLN A 47 -2.98 1.70 22.43
C GLN A 47 -2.81 3.21 22.20
N VAL A 48 -2.93 3.67 20.95
CA VAL A 48 -2.83 5.12 20.61
C VAL A 48 -3.81 5.95 21.45
N LEU A 49 -5.07 5.52 21.54
CA LEU A 49 -6.08 6.24 22.33
C LEU A 49 -5.78 6.21 23.84
N ALA A 50 -5.30 5.07 24.37
CA ALA A 50 -4.92 4.98 25.77
C ALA A 50 -3.81 5.99 26.10
N HIS A 51 -2.74 6.01 25.30
CA HIS A 51 -1.61 6.93 25.47
C HIS A 51 -2.00 8.41 25.29
N ALA A 52 -2.97 8.69 24.43
CA ALA A 52 -3.51 10.04 24.26
C ALA A 52 -4.38 10.48 25.45
N LEU A 53 -5.16 9.56 26.05
CA LEU A 53 -6.06 9.85 27.17
C LEU A 53 -5.34 9.96 28.51
N ASP A 54 -4.31 9.13 28.73
CA ASP A 54 -3.51 9.15 29.97
C ASP A 54 -2.38 10.19 29.94
N GLY A 55 -2.14 10.84 28.80
CA GLY A 55 -1.13 11.87 28.62
C GLY A 55 0.30 11.35 28.50
N SER A 56 0.49 10.02 28.36
CA SER A 56 1.81 9.40 28.20
C SER A 56 2.38 9.55 26.79
N ALA A 57 1.59 10.00 25.80
CA ALA A 57 2.07 10.42 24.49
C ALA A 57 1.55 11.82 24.08
N THR A 58 2.46 12.68 23.63
CA THR A 58 2.16 13.99 23.02
C THR A 58 2.25 13.89 21.49
N HIS A 59 1.16 13.49 20.84
CA HIS A 59 1.09 13.42 19.38
C HIS A 59 1.20 14.83 18.74
N GLY A 60 1.88 14.92 17.59
CA GLY A 60 2.22 16.20 16.97
C GLY A 60 3.65 16.70 17.26
N SER A 61 4.38 15.98 18.13
CA SER A 61 5.78 16.24 18.47
C SER A 61 6.73 15.23 17.81
N ALA A 62 7.97 15.64 17.53
CA ALA A 62 9.07 14.80 17.08
C ALA A 62 9.53 13.79 18.15
N THR A 63 9.25 14.06 19.42
CA THR A 63 9.53 13.15 20.56
C THR A 63 8.23 12.95 21.34
N PRO A 64 7.28 12.14 20.81
CA PRO A 64 5.94 12.05 21.40
C PRO A 64 5.93 11.30 22.74
N LEU A 65 6.96 10.52 23.07
CA LEU A 65 7.04 9.75 24.32
C LEU A 65 8.08 10.37 25.27
N PRO A 66 7.75 10.60 26.55
CA PRO A 66 8.69 11.15 27.54
C PRO A 66 9.95 10.29 27.70
N GLY A 67 11.12 10.94 27.72
CA GLY A 67 12.42 10.27 27.91
C GLY A 67 12.87 9.41 26.73
N ILE A 68 12.16 9.43 25.61
CA ILE A 68 12.53 8.71 24.38
C ILE A 68 13.08 9.73 23.36
N PRO A 69 14.37 9.63 22.98
CA PRO A 69 14.99 10.50 21.98
C PRO A 69 14.36 10.35 20.58
N ASP A 70 14.55 11.37 19.74
CA ASP A 70 14.05 11.42 18.36
C ASP A 70 14.71 10.39 17.42
N TRP A 71 15.90 9.89 17.75
CA TRP A 71 16.57 8.84 17.01
C TRP A 71 15.96 7.44 17.24
N VAL A 72 15.17 7.25 18.31
CA VAL A 72 14.51 5.98 18.60
C VAL A 72 13.30 5.78 17.68
N THR A 73 13.27 4.62 17.04
CA THR A 73 12.25 4.22 16.09
C THR A 73 11.02 3.70 16.82
N LEU A 74 9.94 4.49 16.74
CA LEU A 74 8.64 4.14 17.29
C LEU A 74 7.83 3.26 16.32
N ASP A 75 6.97 2.40 16.86
CA ASP A 75 5.89 1.83 16.06
C ASP A 75 4.79 2.90 15.86
N VAL A 76 4.40 3.10 14.60
CA VAL A 76 3.54 4.21 14.20
C VAL A 76 2.34 3.70 13.41
N ALA A 77 1.14 4.00 13.89
CA ALA A 77 -0.11 3.72 13.22
C ALA A 77 -0.30 4.59 11.96
N THR A 78 -1.34 4.29 11.19
CA THR A 78 -1.65 5.08 9.98
C THR A 78 -1.96 6.52 10.40
N GLY A 79 -1.45 7.51 9.67
CA GLY A 79 -1.62 8.93 10.02
C GLY A 79 -0.56 9.49 10.97
N GLY A 80 0.46 8.70 11.36
CA GLY A 80 1.62 9.21 12.08
C GLY A 80 1.51 9.14 13.61
N PHE A 81 0.52 8.44 14.16
CA PHE A 81 0.33 8.30 15.60
C PHE A 81 1.24 7.20 16.18
N ALA A 82 2.11 7.56 17.13
CA ALA A 82 2.93 6.59 17.85
C ALA A 82 2.05 5.66 18.71
N THR A 83 2.29 4.35 18.66
CA THR A 83 1.53 3.37 19.47
C THR A 83 2.03 3.26 20.90
N GLY A 84 3.19 3.86 21.22
CA GLY A 84 3.90 3.69 22.50
C GLY A 84 5.04 2.65 22.43
N ASP A 85 4.97 1.73 21.46
CA ASP A 85 5.96 0.67 21.31
C ASP A 85 7.23 1.17 20.59
N LEU A 86 8.39 0.60 20.97
CA LEU A 86 9.68 0.84 20.34
C LEU A 86 10.00 -0.34 19.42
N LEU A 87 10.29 -0.12 18.12
CA LEU A 87 10.46 -1.24 17.18
C LEU A 87 11.67 -2.13 17.51
N ALA A 88 12.76 -1.54 18.03
CA ALA A 88 13.91 -2.30 18.52
C ALA A 88 13.71 -2.88 19.94
N GLY A 89 12.57 -2.61 20.61
CA GLY A 89 12.36 -2.94 22.01
C GLY A 89 11.21 -3.88 22.35
N GLY A 90 10.49 -4.41 21.38
CA GLY A 90 9.40 -5.38 21.58
C GLY A 90 9.85 -6.72 22.19
N PRO A 91 9.02 -7.78 22.12
CA PRO A 91 9.39 -9.11 22.61
C PRO A 91 10.71 -9.62 22.01
N LEU A 92 11.46 -10.45 22.75
CA LEU A 92 12.71 -11.03 22.26
C LEU A 92 12.47 -11.80 20.95
N THR A 93 13.22 -11.41 19.92
CA THR A 93 13.22 -12.08 18.63
C THR A 93 13.70 -13.53 18.75
N PRO A 94 13.40 -14.41 17.78
CA PRO A 94 13.95 -15.76 17.76
C PRO A 94 15.49 -15.76 17.88
N TYR A 95 16.16 -14.81 17.24
CA TYR A 95 17.61 -14.67 17.28
C TYR A 95 18.13 -14.22 18.65
N GLU A 96 17.48 -13.25 19.31
CA GLU A 96 17.82 -12.87 20.69
C GLU A 96 17.68 -14.07 21.65
N ARG A 97 16.64 -14.88 21.49
CA ARG A 97 16.42 -16.08 22.32
C ARG A 97 17.48 -17.15 22.09
N GLU A 98 17.91 -17.34 20.85
CA GLU A 98 19.00 -18.26 20.50
C GLU A 98 20.33 -17.80 21.11
N LEU A 99 20.67 -16.51 21.01
CA LEU A 99 21.86 -15.96 21.65
C LEU A 99 21.81 -16.07 23.17
N ALA A 100 20.66 -15.75 23.79
CA ALA A 100 20.47 -15.85 25.22
C ALA A 100 20.63 -17.29 25.74
N ALA A 101 20.27 -18.29 24.93
CA ALA A 101 20.43 -19.70 25.27
C ALA A 101 21.85 -20.24 25.07
N THR A 102 22.63 -19.63 24.17
CA THR A 102 23.98 -20.12 23.80
C THR A 102 25.10 -19.42 24.54
N LEU A 103 24.92 -18.15 24.91
CA LEU A 103 25.93 -17.34 25.59
C LEU A 103 25.85 -17.49 27.11
N SER A 104 27.01 -17.60 27.76
CA SER A 104 27.12 -17.60 29.22
C SER A 104 26.95 -16.19 29.79
N GLY A 105 26.31 -16.07 30.96
CA GLY A 105 26.18 -14.80 31.68
C GLY A 105 24.96 -13.97 31.31
N ILE A 106 24.01 -14.55 30.55
CA ILE A 106 22.73 -13.91 30.23
C ILE A 106 21.72 -14.23 31.34
N THR A 107 21.21 -13.20 31.99
CA THR A 107 20.28 -13.31 33.12
C THR A 107 18.83 -13.28 32.62
N PRO A 108 17.98 -14.25 33.00
CA PRO A 108 16.56 -14.19 32.67
C PRO A 108 15.90 -12.90 33.16
N GLY A 109 15.12 -12.25 32.30
CA GLY A 109 14.51 -10.94 32.55
C GLY A 109 15.42 -9.73 32.31
N ASN A 110 16.73 -9.92 32.09
CA ASN A 110 17.68 -8.88 31.68
C ASN A 110 18.38 -9.22 30.37
N GLU A 111 17.83 -10.15 29.58
CA GLU A 111 18.51 -10.75 28.43
C GLU A 111 19.03 -9.69 27.46
N ARG A 112 18.23 -8.66 27.16
CA ARG A 112 18.61 -7.61 26.21
C ARG A 112 19.78 -6.77 26.70
N ARG A 113 19.82 -6.46 27.99
CA ARG A 113 20.92 -5.70 28.61
C ARG A 113 22.21 -6.50 28.53
N ASP A 114 22.14 -7.76 28.91
CA ASP A 114 23.29 -8.64 28.98
C ASP A 114 23.82 -8.98 27.57
N LEU A 115 22.92 -9.13 26.59
CA LEU A 115 23.28 -9.31 25.18
C LEU A 115 23.98 -8.08 24.60
N ASN A 116 23.41 -6.87 24.80
CA ASN A 116 24.07 -5.64 24.36
C ASN A 116 25.45 -5.46 25.02
N ALA A 117 25.57 -5.77 26.30
CA ALA A 117 26.85 -5.73 27.03
C ALA A 117 27.84 -6.78 26.51
N TRP A 118 27.38 -8.00 26.18
CA TRP A 118 28.22 -9.03 25.59
C TRP A 118 28.82 -8.59 24.26
N PHE A 119 28.07 -7.88 23.42
CA PHE A 119 28.59 -7.33 22.15
C PHE A 119 29.65 -6.23 22.33
N LEU A 120 29.84 -5.68 23.53
CA LEU A 120 30.94 -4.79 23.88
C LEU A 120 32.16 -5.51 24.46
N SER A 121 32.05 -6.81 24.76
CA SER A 121 33.21 -7.62 25.15
C SER A 121 34.14 -7.85 23.96
N GLU A 122 35.38 -8.27 24.24
CA GLU A 122 36.36 -8.60 23.20
C GLU A 122 35.82 -9.65 22.21
N ALA A 123 35.17 -10.70 22.71
CA ALA A 123 34.55 -11.74 21.87
C ALA A 123 33.38 -11.19 21.04
N GLY A 124 32.53 -10.35 21.62
CA GLY A 124 31.39 -9.75 20.94
C GLY A 124 31.79 -8.76 19.85
N VAL A 125 32.81 -7.94 20.12
CA VAL A 125 33.39 -7.02 19.13
C VAL A 125 34.01 -7.79 17.97
N ALA A 126 34.81 -8.84 18.25
CA ALA A 126 35.39 -9.69 17.21
C ALA A 126 34.31 -10.36 16.35
N HIS A 127 33.22 -10.84 16.98
CA HIS A 127 32.08 -11.42 16.29
C HIS A 127 31.38 -10.42 15.35
N LEU A 128 31.21 -9.17 15.77
CA LEU A 128 30.63 -8.12 14.92
C LEU A 128 31.57 -7.72 13.78
N GLN A 129 32.87 -7.60 14.04
CA GLN A 129 33.88 -7.28 13.02
C GLN A 129 33.94 -8.35 11.93
N ASP A 130 33.91 -9.63 12.31
CA ASP A 130 33.88 -10.75 11.37
C ASP A 130 32.62 -10.73 10.48
N ARG A 131 31.44 -10.45 11.06
CA ARG A 131 30.21 -10.27 10.29
C ARG A 131 30.24 -9.04 9.37
N LEU A 132 30.83 -7.95 9.82
CA LEU A 132 31.01 -6.76 8.98
C LEU A 132 31.88 -7.05 7.77
N ALA A 133 32.96 -7.84 7.95
CA ALA A 133 33.83 -8.28 6.86
C ALA A 133 33.10 -9.21 5.88
N ARG A 134 32.25 -10.12 6.39
CA ARG A 134 31.46 -11.06 5.57
C ARG A 134 30.22 -10.44 4.92
N GLY A 135 29.67 -9.36 5.49
CA GLY A 135 28.45 -8.72 5.02
C GLY A 135 27.17 -9.53 5.29
N ASP A 136 27.22 -10.55 6.15
CA ASP A 136 26.15 -11.54 6.37
C ASP A 136 25.21 -11.16 7.53
N TYR A 137 24.73 -9.93 7.51
CA TYR A 137 23.85 -9.38 8.53
C TYR A 137 22.69 -8.59 7.92
N ARG A 138 21.62 -8.43 8.71
CA ARG A 138 20.44 -7.65 8.34
C ARG A 138 20.17 -6.58 9.38
N ILE A 139 19.85 -5.39 8.89
CA ILE A 139 19.39 -4.24 9.69
C ILE A 139 17.93 -4.00 9.30
N GLU A 140 17.03 -4.33 10.21
CA GLU A 140 15.59 -4.12 10.06
C GLU A 140 15.18 -2.75 10.58
N VAL A 141 15.80 -2.33 11.68
CA VAL A 141 15.62 -1.01 12.30
C VAL A 141 16.98 -0.35 12.51
N PRO A 142 17.11 0.98 12.33
CA PRO A 142 18.41 1.67 12.36
C PRO A 142 19.26 1.40 13.60
N GLU A 143 18.63 1.23 14.77
CA GLU A 143 19.26 0.99 16.07
C GLU A 143 20.17 -0.24 16.06
N GLU A 144 19.81 -1.27 15.30
CA GLU A 144 20.60 -2.51 15.19
C GLU A 144 21.99 -2.28 14.59
N ALA A 145 22.21 -1.13 13.94
CA ALA A 145 23.51 -0.75 13.41
C ALA A 145 24.49 -0.26 14.48
N ALA A 146 24.00 0.18 15.65
CA ALA A 146 24.79 0.99 16.58
C ALA A 146 26.03 0.24 17.11
N LEU A 147 25.88 -0.99 17.60
CA LEU A 147 27.03 -1.76 18.11
C LEU A 147 27.94 -2.26 16.98
N ALA A 148 27.40 -2.46 15.77
CA ALA A 148 28.22 -2.76 14.61
C ALA A 148 29.12 -1.55 14.24
N VAL A 149 28.59 -0.32 14.31
CA VAL A 149 29.40 0.90 14.16
C VAL A 149 30.46 1.01 15.26
N VAL A 150 30.12 0.72 16.52
CA VAL A 150 31.09 0.67 17.63
C VAL A 150 32.22 -0.32 17.31
N ALA A 151 31.88 -1.54 16.91
CA ALA A 151 32.86 -2.57 16.57
C ALA A 151 33.77 -2.17 15.41
N TRP A 152 33.21 -1.50 14.39
CA TRP A 152 33.99 -0.95 13.28
C TRP A 152 34.94 0.16 13.75
N LEU A 153 34.45 1.14 14.54
CA LEU A 153 35.28 2.23 15.07
C LEU A 153 36.46 1.71 15.90
N LEU A 154 36.23 0.69 16.75
CA LEU A 154 37.28 0.03 17.51
C LEU A 154 38.32 -0.64 16.60
N GLY A 155 37.88 -1.29 15.52
CA GLY A 155 38.77 -1.90 14.52
C GLY A 155 39.65 -0.89 13.78
N GLN A 156 39.19 0.36 13.65
CA GLN A 156 39.95 1.46 13.07
C GLN A 156 40.79 2.25 14.10
N GLY A 157 40.83 1.82 15.36
CA GLY A 157 41.55 2.51 16.44
C GLY A 157 40.87 3.79 16.96
N LEU A 158 39.60 4.03 16.61
CA LEU A 158 38.83 5.21 17.02
C LEU A 158 38.07 4.99 18.33
N ALA A 159 38.81 4.65 19.39
CA ALA A 159 38.23 4.23 20.68
C ALA A 159 37.43 5.34 21.39
N ASP A 160 37.80 6.61 21.23
CA ASP A 160 37.08 7.71 21.88
C ASP A 160 35.69 7.92 21.26
N ALA A 161 35.59 7.92 19.93
CA ALA A 161 34.31 8.00 19.23
C ALA A 161 33.41 6.80 19.55
N ALA A 162 33.98 5.60 19.68
CA ALA A 162 33.25 4.41 20.11
C ALA A 162 32.70 4.58 21.54
N ARG A 163 33.50 5.11 22.48
CA ARG A 163 33.08 5.36 23.87
C ARG A 163 31.96 6.40 23.96
N GLU A 164 32.07 7.49 23.20
CA GLU A 164 31.04 8.53 23.12
C GLU A 164 29.72 7.96 22.60
N LEU A 165 29.77 7.15 21.54
CA LEU A 165 28.58 6.49 21.00
C LEU A 165 27.95 5.54 22.02
N VAL A 166 28.75 4.71 22.70
CA VAL A 166 28.25 3.80 23.76
C VAL A 166 27.60 4.59 24.89
N ALA A 167 28.15 5.73 25.30
CA ALA A 167 27.55 6.57 26.35
C ALA A 167 26.14 7.07 25.99
N VAL A 168 25.84 7.26 24.70
CA VAL A 168 24.52 7.67 24.22
C VAL A 168 23.52 6.50 24.23
N VAL A 169 23.94 5.30 23.84
CA VAL A 169 23.04 4.14 23.68
C VAL A 169 22.91 3.27 24.93
N ALA A 170 23.92 3.24 25.80
CA ALA A 170 23.94 2.44 27.02
C ALA A 170 22.73 2.66 27.95
N PRO A 171 22.18 3.89 28.12
CA PRO A 171 20.97 4.10 28.91
C PRO A 171 19.73 3.34 28.43
N PHE A 172 19.75 2.78 27.22
CA PHE A 172 18.63 2.05 26.62
C PHE A 172 18.91 0.55 26.44
N PHE A 173 20.02 0.02 26.96
CA PHE A 173 20.43 -1.38 26.75
C PHE A 173 19.45 -2.41 27.30
N ASP A 174 18.70 -2.07 28.33
CA ASP A 174 17.66 -2.93 28.90
C ASP A 174 16.39 -2.99 28.02
N ARG A 175 16.18 -1.98 27.16
CA ARG A 175 14.95 -1.82 26.38
C ARG A 175 15.13 -2.06 24.89
N LEU A 176 16.24 -1.64 24.30
CA LEU A 176 16.45 -1.64 22.84
C LEU A 176 17.55 -2.61 22.40
N ARG A 177 17.32 -3.29 21.27
CA ARG A 177 18.33 -4.10 20.58
C ARG A 177 19.21 -3.20 19.71
N PHE A 178 20.54 -3.28 19.91
CA PHE A 178 21.52 -2.46 19.19
C PHE A 178 22.49 -3.26 18.31
N PHE A 179 22.18 -4.52 18.05
CA PHE A 179 22.98 -5.44 17.23
C PHE A 179 22.14 -6.07 16.12
N PRO A 180 22.75 -6.38 14.96
CA PRO A 180 22.02 -6.93 13.83
C PRO A 180 21.84 -8.45 13.95
N ALA A 181 20.76 -8.94 13.33
CA ALA A 181 20.54 -10.36 13.11
C ALA A 181 21.38 -10.87 11.91
N PRO A 182 21.69 -12.17 11.83
CA PRO A 182 22.30 -12.75 10.64
C PRO A 182 21.42 -12.57 9.40
N GLY A 183 22.05 -12.38 8.24
CA GLY A 183 21.41 -12.17 6.94
C GLY A 183 22.20 -12.82 5.81
N SER A 184 21.68 -12.77 4.58
CA SER A 184 22.40 -13.27 3.40
C SER A 184 23.31 -12.17 2.86
N ALA A 185 24.57 -12.49 2.55
CA ALA A 185 25.49 -11.54 1.92
C ALA A 185 24.98 -11.08 0.53
N ASP A 186 24.19 -11.91 -0.16
CA ASP A 186 23.56 -11.57 -1.45
C ASP A 186 22.52 -10.43 -1.34
N ASP A 187 21.99 -10.15 -0.14
CA ASP A 187 21.06 -9.04 0.12
C ASP A 187 21.74 -7.66 -0.05
N ALA A 188 23.08 -7.63 -0.07
CA ALA A 188 23.89 -6.42 -0.19
C ALA A 188 24.16 -6.01 -1.65
N SER A 189 23.96 -6.90 -2.64
CA SER A 189 24.13 -6.61 -4.06
C SER A 189 22.99 -5.69 -4.56
N GLY A 190 23.20 -4.38 -4.45
CA GLY A 190 22.21 -3.35 -4.83
C GLY A 190 22.03 -3.14 -6.34
N ALA A 191 22.43 -4.09 -7.19
CA ALA A 191 22.28 -3.96 -8.64
C ALA A 191 20.82 -4.12 -9.09
N ASP A 192 20.02 -4.89 -8.35
CA ASP A 192 18.77 -5.41 -8.85
C ASP A 192 17.59 -5.17 -7.90
N ILE A 193 16.55 -4.54 -8.44
CA ILE A 193 15.40 -4.05 -7.67
C ILE A 193 14.29 -5.07 -7.77
N HIS A 194 13.59 -5.29 -6.67
CA HIS A 194 12.44 -6.19 -6.65
C HIS A 194 11.30 -5.62 -5.80
N VAL A 195 10.08 -5.89 -6.25
CA VAL A 195 8.83 -5.49 -5.60
C VAL A 195 8.52 -6.33 -4.35
N SER A 196 8.90 -7.59 -4.37
CA SER A 196 8.74 -8.55 -3.27
C SER A 196 9.85 -9.58 -3.38
N THR A 197 10.27 -10.16 -2.27
CA THR A 197 11.28 -11.23 -2.31
C THR A 197 10.65 -12.54 -2.82
N ALA A 198 11.48 -13.48 -3.26
CA ALA A 198 11.04 -14.82 -3.61
C ALA A 198 10.29 -15.49 -2.43
N GLY A 199 10.79 -15.31 -1.20
CA GLY A 199 10.16 -15.85 0.00
C GLY A 199 8.81 -15.23 0.33
N ASP A 200 8.65 -13.92 0.17
CA ASP A 200 7.36 -13.24 0.35
C ASP A 200 6.31 -13.77 -0.62
N VAL A 201 6.69 -13.95 -1.89
CA VAL A 201 5.80 -14.44 -2.93
C VAL A 201 5.48 -15.92 -2.72
N ALA A 202 6.48 -16.75 -2.40
CA ALA A 202 6.29 -18.16 -2.09
C ALA A 202 5.36 -18.36 -0.88
N ALA A 203 5.55 -17.61 0.21
CA ALA A 203 4.69 -17.65 1.39
C ALA A 203 3.24 -17.23 1.10
N ARG A 204 3.04 -16.24 0.21
CA ARG A 204 1.69 -15.82 -0.21
C ARG A 204 1.02 -16.84 -1.11
N LEU A 205 1.77 -17.46 -2.03
CA LEU A 205 1.27 -18.48 -2.93
C LEU A 205 0.94 -19.79 -2.19
N SER A 206 1.77 -20.20 -1.24
CA SER A 206 1.54 -21.42 -0.45
C SER A 206 0.30 -21.34 0.44
N ARG A 207 -0.02 -20.13 0.92
CA ARG A 207 -1.21 -19.84 1.74
C ARG A 207 -2.45 -19.44 0.92
N LEU A 208 -2.37 -19.48 -0.41
CA LEU A 208 -3.50 -19.08 -1.25
C LEU A 208 -4.69 -20.03 -1.01
N PRO A 209 -5.85 -19.55 -0.53
CA PRO A 209 -7.00 -20.42 -0.32
C PRO A 209 -7.66 -20.81 -1.64
N ALA A 210 -8.40 -21.93 -1.63
CA ALA A 210 -9.31 -22.26 -2.71
C ALA A 210 -10.38 -21.16 -2.86
N GLN A 211 -10.79 -20.87 -4.10
CA GLN A 211 -11.81 -19.86 -4.34
C GLN A 211 -13.15 -20.30 -3.72
N PRO A 212 -13.74 -19.56 -2.76
CA PRO A 212 -14.86 -20.07 -1.97
C PRO A 212 -16.07 -20.50 -2.79
N ARG A 213 -16.36 -19.80 -3.89
CA ARG A 213 -17.46 -20.14 -4.80
C ARG A 213 -17.23 -21.46 -5.54
N ILE A 214 -15.99 -21.70 -5.99
CA ILE A 214 -15.61 -22.94 -6.69
C ILE A 214 -15.56 -24.10 -5.71
N ALA A 215 -15.01 -23.88 -4.51
CA ALA A 215 -15.00 -24.88 -3.44
C ALA A 215 -16.42 -25.31 -3.03
N ALA A 216 -17.34 -24.34 -2.87
CA ALA A 216 -18.75 -24.63 -2.57
C ALA A 216 -19.45 -25.39 -3.72
N GLN A 217 -19.13 -25.07 -4.98
CA GLN A 217 -19.64 -25.80 -6.14
C GLN A 217 -19.14 -27.26 -6.16
N ARG A 218 -17.83 -27.49 -5.93
CA ARG A 218 -17.25 -28.83 -5.80
C ARG A 218 -17.90 -29.64 -4.69
N ALA A 219 -17.96 -29.09 -3.48
CA ALA A 219 -18.63 -29.72 -2.35
C ALA A 219 -20.10 -30.06 -2.64
N THR A 220 -20.79 -29.19 -3.38
CA THR A 220 -22.17 -29.46 -3.81
C THR A 220 -22.25 -30.68 -4.72
N VAL A 221 -21.43 -30.71 -5.77
CA VAL A 221 -21.47 -31.78 -6.78
C VAL A 221 -20.93 -33.11 -6.26
N GLN A 222 -19.83 -33.08 -5.50
CA GLN A 222 -19.11 -34.28 -5.07
C GLN A 222 -19.70 -34.90 -3.80
N THR A 223 -20.33 -34.10 -2.94
CA THR A 223 -20.81 -34.57 -1.62
C THR A 223 -22.31 -34.38 -1.45
N LEU A 224 -22.83 -33.15 -1.61
CA LEU A 224 -24.24 -32.86 -1.32
C LEU A 224 -25.21 -33.59 -2.27
N LEU A 225 -24.96 -33.53 -3.58
CA LEU A 225 -25.85 -34.11 -4.58
C LEU A 225 -25.90 -35.65 -4.49
N PRO A 226 -24.79 -36.40 -4.36
CA PRO A 226 -24.84 -37.85 -4.17
C PRO A 226 -25.59 -38.28 -2.90
N HIS A 227 -25.42 -37.58 -1.77
CA HIS A 227 -26.20 -37.87 -0.57
C HIS A 227 -27.69 -37.60 -0.77
N TYR A 228 -28.03 -36.53 -1.51
CA TYR A 228 -29.40 -36.20 -1.85
C TYR A 228 -30.04 -37.25 -2.75
N ASP A 229 -29.33 -37.73 -3.77
CA ASP A 229 -29.78 -38.79 -4.66
C ASP A 229 -30.05 -40.09 -3.89
N ARG A 230 -29.15 -40.47 -2.98
CA ARG A 230 -29.31 -41.65 -2.10
C ARG A 230 -30.50 -41.51 -1.15
N ALA A 231 -30.75 -40.31 -0.62
CA ALA A 231 -31.90 -40.07 0.25
C ALA A 231 -33.22 -40.18 -0.53
N VAL A 232 -33.27 -39.65 -1.76
CA VAL A 232 -34.43 -39.80 -2.65
C VAL A 232 -34.66 -41.27 -3.00
N ALA A 233 -33.60 -42.01 -3.36
CA ALA A 233 -33.68 -43.43 -3.68
C ALA A 233 -34.28 -44.25 -2.52
N LEU A 234 -33.80 -44.02 -1.29
CA LEU A 234 -34.34 -44.69 -0.11
C LEU A 234 -35.83 -44.38 0.09
N PHE A 235 -36.28 -43.13 -0.09
CA PHE A 235 -37.69 -42.80 0.04
C PHE A 235 -38.55 -43.40 -1.07
N LEU A 236 -38.05 -43.49 -2.32
CA LEU A 236 -38.77 -44.14 -3.42
C LEU A 236 -39.07 -45.62 -3.13
N GLU A 237 -38.16 -46.32 -2.46
CA GLU A 237 -38.38 -47.72 -2.04
C GLU A 237 -39.57 -47.88 -1.08
N THR A 238 -39.91 -46.81 -0.33
CA THR A 238 -40.99 -46.81 0.68
C THR A 238 -42.38 -46.46 0.16
N VAL A 239 -42.48 -46.18 -1.15
CA VAL A 239 -43.72 -45.72 -1.79
C VAL A 239 -44.66 -46.89 -2.07
N GLU A 240 -45.91 -46.72 -1.67
CA GLU A 240 -47.06 -47.57 -2.03
C GLU A 240 -48.25 -46.64 -2.35
N ASP A 241 -48.97 -46.89 -3.45
CA ASP A 241 -50.05 -46.04 -3.95
C ASP A 241 -49.71 -44.54 -4.04
N ASP A 242 -48.50 -44.22 -4.49
CA ASP A 242 -47.96 -42.85 -4.60
C ASP A 242 -47.80 -42.12 -3.25
N TRP A 243 -47.75 -42.86 -2.13
CA TRP A 243 -47.45 -42.32 -0.80
C TRP A 243 -46.17 -42.93 -0.21
N PRO A 244 -45.15 -42.10 0.14
CA PRO A 244 -43.94 -42.59 0.81
C PRO A 244 -44.21 -42.99 2.27
N CYS A 245 -43.25 -43.72 2.87
CA CYS A 245 -43.30 -44.22 4.24
C CYS A 245 -44.47 -45.19 4.52
N ARG A 246 -44.90 -45.96 3.50
CA ARG A 246 -45.99 -46.95 3.61
C ARG A 246 -45.48 -48.38 3.76
N ARG A 247 -44.41 -48.70 3.04
CA ARG A 247 -43.69 -49.97 3.14
C ARG A 247 -42.22 -49.71 3.46
N PHE A 248 -41.58 -50.64 4.16
CA PHE A 248 -40.15 -50.58 4.44
C PHE A 248 -39.51 -51.92 4.05
N PRO A 249 -38.67 -51.97 3.01
CA PRO A 249 -37.93 -53.17 2.65
C PRO A 249 -37.02 -53.64 3.79
N GLN A 250 -36.64 -54.93 3.75
CA GLN A 250 -35.66 -55.48 4.67
C GLN A 250 -34.36 -54.65 4.62
N ASP A 251 -33.78 -54.38 5.79
CA ASP A 251 -32.57 -53.58 6.00
C ASP A 251 -32.66 -52.09 5.60
N TRP A 252 -33.85 -51.57 5.27
CA TRP A 252 -34.02 -50.15 4.93
C TRP A 252 -33.59 -49.22 6.06
N ILE A 253 -34.00 -49.52 7.30
CA ILE A 253 -33.67 -48.72 8.49
C ILE A 253 -32.16 -48.64 8.69
N GLN A 254 -31.45 -49.76 8.56
CA GLN A 254 -30.00 -49.81 8.69
C GLN A 254 -29.30 -48.95 7.60
N ARG A 255 -29.77 -49.02 6.34
CA ARG A 255 -29.24 -48.19 5.24
C ARG A 255 -29.53 -46.71 5.44
N ALA A 256 -30.71 -46.35 5.91
CA ALA A 256 -31.10 -44.97 6.21
C ALA A 256 -30.29 -44.37 7.37
N GLN A 257 -30.05 -45.15 8.43
CA GLN A 257 -29.18 -44.77 9.54
C GLN A 257 -27.73 -44.59 9.07
N ALA A 258 -27.20 -45.51 8.26
CA ALA A 258 -25.85 -45.39 7.70
C ALA A 258 -25.68 -44.13 6.83
N LEU A 259 -26.68 -43.78 6.01
CA LEU A 259 -26.65 -42.54 5.21
C LEU A 259 -26.74 -41.30 6.10
N THR A 260 -27.57 -41.31 7.14
CA THR A 260 -27.68 -40.20 8.11
C THR A 260 -26.35 -39.95 8.82
N THR A 261 -25.68 -41.00 9.28
CA THR A 261 -24.34 -40.91 9.88
C THR A 261 -23.32 -40.32 8.91
N ALA A 262 -23.32 -40.77 7.65
CA ALA A 262 -22.42 -40.23 6.62
C ALA A 262 -22.67 -38.74 6.33
N ILE A 263 -23.94 -38.32 6.29
CA ILE A 263 -24.32 -36.91 6.11
C ILE A 263 -23.84 -36.07 7.30
N ASN A 264 -24.06 -36.52 8.53
CA ASN A 264 -23.62 -35.80 9.73
C ASN A 264 -22.10 -35.67 9.77
N ALA A 265 -21.36 -36.75 9.49
CA ALA A 265 -19.90 -36.72 9.39
C ALA A 265 -19.40 -35.74 8.32
N ALA A 266 -20.08 -35.66 7.16
CA ALA A 266 -19.75 -34.69 6.11
C ALA A 266 -20.10 -33.24 6.50
N GLN A 267 -21.08 -33.03 7.38
CA GLN A 267 -21.38 -31.71 7.95
C GLN A 267 -20.33 -31.29 8.97
N ASP A 268 -19.99 -32.19 9.91
CA ASP A 268 -19.04 -31.93 11.00
C ASP A 268 -17.62 -31.69 10.47
N SER A 269 -17.22 -32.40 9.42
CA SER A 269 -15.95 -32.19 8.73
C SER A 269 -15.93 -30.99 7.78
N GLY A 270 -17.04 -30.26 7.65
CA GLY A 270 -17.16 -29.08 6.78
C GLY A 270 -17.13 -29.38 5.27
N GLN A 271 -17.32 -30.64 4.88
CA GLN A 271 -17.37 -31.06 3.47
C GLN A 271 -18.67 -30.66 2.78
N LEU A 272 -19.73 -30.38 3.54
CA LEU A 272 -20.97 -29.81 3.04
C LEU A 272 -20.92 -28.27 3.07
N PRO A 273 -21.44 -27.57 2.04
CA PRO A 273 -21.41 -26.11 2.00
C PRO A 273 -22.04 -25.48 3.25
N ALA A 274 -21.24 -24.66 3.96
CA ALA A 274 -21.67 -23.98 5.18
C ALA A 274 -22.88 -23.06 4.91
N GLY A 275 -23.92 -23.21 5.74
CA GLY A 275 -25.15 -22.43 5.62
C GLY A 275 -25.86 -22.71 4.30
N THR A 276 -26.66 -23.77 4.26
CA THR A 276 -27.60 -24.03 3.16
C THR A 276 -28.39 -22.76 2.86
N SER A 277 -27.99 -22.07 1.79
CA SER A 277 -28.69 -20.86 1.33
C SER A 277 -30.17 -21.18 1.09
N ARG A 278 -30.99 -20.15 0.87
CA ARG A 278 -32.40 -20.30 0.47
C ARG A 278 -32.59 -21.32 -0.67
N ARG A 279 -31.56 -21.56 -1.50
CA ARG A 279 -31.54 -22.52 -2.63
C ARG A 279 -31.39 -24.00 -2.25
N HIS A 280 -30.90 -24.36 -1.05
CA HIS A 280 -30.68 -25.75 -0.64
C HIS A 280 -31.60 -26.23 0.49
N ARG A 281 -32.58 -25.41 0.90
CA ARG A 281 -33.51 -25.69 2.01
C ARG A 281 -34.20 -27.06 1.89
N HIS A 282 -34.69 -27.40 0.69
CA HIS A 282 -35.41 -28.65 0.46
C HIS A 282 -34.53 -29.90 0.57
N LYS A 283 -33.22 -29.79 0.31
CA LYS A 283 -32.28 -30.93 0.44
C LYS A 283 -32.03 -31.25 1.91
N ARG A 284 -31.79 -30.21 2.72
CA ARG A 284 -31.61 -30.34 4.17
C ARG A 284 -32.87 -30.85 4.85
N GLU A 285 -34.02 -30.31 4.47
CA GLU A 285 -35.32 -30.78 4.93
C GLU A 285 -35.53 -32.28 4.66
N LEU A 286 -35.10 -32.78 3.49
CA LEU A 286 -35.18 -34.23 3.20
C LEU A 286 -34.24 -35.06 4.09
N PHE A 287 -33.03 -34.56 4.40
CA PHE A 287 -32.11 -35.25 5.30
C PHE A 287 -32.62 -35.33 6.73
N ASP A 288 -33.18 -34.22 7.25
CA ASP A 288 -33.76 -34.19 8.59
C ASP A 288 -34.96 -35.17 8.68
N LEU A 289 -35.78 -35.22 7.63
CA LEU A 289 -36.90 -36.16 7.52
C LEU A 289 -36.44 -37.62 7.39
N LEU A 290 -35.34 -37.89 6.68
CA LEU A 290 -34.73 -39.21 6.60
C LEU A 290 -34.21 -39.67 7.98
N ALA A 291 -33.52 -38.79 8.70
CA ALA A 291 -33.02 -39.07 10.03
C ALA A 291 -34.16 -39.39 11.01
N GLN A 292 -35.23 -38.60 10.99
CA GLN A 292 -36.42 -38.84 11.81
C GLN A 292 -37.10 -40.17 11.43
N CYS A 293 -37.31 -40.43 10.13
CA CYS A 293 -37.92 -41.66 9.66
C CYS A 293 -37.11 -42.93 10.03
N ALA A 294 -35.78 -42.81 10.05
CA ALA A 294 -34.88 -43.91 10.37
C ALA A 294 -34.79 -44.21 11.89
N GLN A 295 -35.21 -43.27 12.73
CA GLN A 295 -35.30 -43.42 14.19
C GLN A 295 -36.70 -43.88 14.62
N ASP A 296 -37.74 -43.23 14.10
CA ASP A 296 -39.14 -43.54 14.40
C ASP A 296 -40.03 -43.16 13.20
N ALA A 297 -40.33 -44.15 12.37
CA ALA A 297 -41.21 -43.98 11.22
C ALA A 297 -42.66 -43.68 11.63
N ALA A 298 -43.12 -44.19 12.78
CA ALA A 298 -44.49 -43.97 13.27
C ALA A 298 -44.69 -42.54 13.81
N GLY A 299 -43.60 -41.87 14.21
CA GLY A 299 -43.58 -40.48 14.66
C GLY A 299 -43.69 -39.43 13.55
N LEU A 300 -43.72 -39.81 12.27
CA LEU A 300 -43.89 -38.87 11.16
C LEU A 300 -45.35 -38.42 11.03
N THR A 301 -45.56 -37.09 11.02
CA THR A 301 -46.89 -36.51 10.78
C THR A 301 -47.30 -36.60 9.31
N GLY A 302 -48.61 -36.63 9.03
CA GLY A 302 -49.13 -36.61 7.65
C GLY A 302 -48.64 -35.41 6.82
N ARG A 303 -48.35 -34.27 7.47
CA ARG A 303 -47.75 -33.09 6.82
C ARG A 303 -46.31 -33.36 6.39
N GLN A 304 -45.52 -34.05 7.20
CA GLN A 304 -44.13 -34.41 6.89
C GLN A 304 -44.09 -35.45 5.77
N VAL A 305 -44.95 -36.47 5.81
CA VAL A 305 -45.08 -37.46 4.71
C VAL A 305 -45.48 -36.78 3.40
N GLY A 306 -46.45 -35.86 3.43
CA GLY A 306 -46.81 -35.05 2.26
C GLY A 306 -45.69 -34.15 1.75
N ARG A 307 -44.77 -33.74 2.63
CA ARG A 307 -43.59 -32.95 2.26
C ARG A 307 -42.52 -33.82 1.60
N ILE A 308 -42.24 -35.01 2.13
CA ILE A 308 -41.36 -36.02 1.52
C ILE A 308 -41.85 -36.32 0.10
N ARG A 309 -43.14 -36.63 -0.06
CA ARG A 309 -43.76 -36.91 -1.36
C ARG A 309 -43.51 -35.80 -2.38
N ARG A 310 -43.71 -34.55 -1.97
CA ARG A 310 -43.48 -33.39 -2.86
C ARG A 310 -42.01 -33.27 -3.26
N ILE A 311 -41.08 -33.36 -2.30
CA ILE A 311 -39.65 -33.22 -2.59
C ILE A 311 -39.16 -34.33 -3.53
N VAL A 312 -39.57 -35.57 -3.28
CA VAL A 312 -39.20 -36.74 -4.10
C VAL A 312 -39.79 -36.62 -5.52
N ARG A 313 -41.08 -36.28 -5.64
CA ARG A 313 -41.72 -36.13 -6.95
C ARG A 313 -41.12 -34.99 -7.77
N ASP A 314 -40.91 -33.83 -7.14
CA ASP A 314 -40.32 -32.67 -7.81
C ASP A 314 -38.86 -32.97 -8.23
N PHE A 315 -38.14 -33.80 -7.47
CA PHE A 315 -36.82 -34.28 -7.86
C PHE A 315 -36.88 -35.17 -9.11
N VAL A 316 -37.73 -36.21 -9.09
CA VAL A 316 -37.84 -37.20 -10.18
C VAL A 316 -38.31 -36.52 -11.46
N ALA A 317 -39.29 -35.62 -11.37
CA ALA A 317 -39.77 -34.86 -12.53
C ALA A 317 -38.69 -33.96 -13.16
N ALA A 318 -37.74 -33.46 -12.36
CA ALA A 318 -36.69 -32.56 -12.83
C ALA A 318 -35.40 -33.26 -13.26
N HIS A 319 -35.10 -34.46 -12.73
CA HIS A 319 -33.79 -35.11 -12.92
C HIS A 319 -33.86 -36.59 -13.30
N GLY A 320 -35.04 -37.18 -13.41
CA GLY A 320 -35.23 -38.63 -13.52
C GLY A 320 -35.08 -39.35 -12.17
N GLU A 321 -35.40 -40.65 -12.16
CA GLU A 321 -35.17 -41.50 -10.98
C GLU A 321 -33.66 -41.66 -10.71
N PRO A 322 -33.21 -41.61 -9.44
CA PRO A 322 -31.82 -41.91 -9.10
C PRO A 322 -31.39 -43.28 -9.64
N GLY A 323 -30.25 -43.33 -10.33
CA GLY A 323 -29.74 -44.57 -10.95
C GLY A 323 -30.30 -44.88 -12.34
N SER A 324 -31.17 -44.03 -12.89
CA SER A 324 -31.50 -44.06 -14.32
C SER A 324 -30.32 -43.55 -15.17
N ALA A 325 -30.20 -44.06 -16.40
CA ALA A 325 -29.13 -43.65 -17.32
C ALA A 325 -29.10 -42.12 -17.59
N GLU A 326 -30.28 -41.49 -17.64
CA GLU A 326 -30.40 -40.04 -17.82
C GLU A 326 -29.86 -39.26 -16.61
N HIS A 327 -30.18 -39.71 -15.40
CA HIS A 327 -29.70 -39.10 -14.15
C HIS A 327 -28.18 -39.29 -13.97
N GLU A 328 -27.68 -40.48 -14.26
CA GLU A 328 -26.24 -40.79 -14.21
C GLU A 328 -25.44 -39.93 -15.19
N ALA A 329 -25.96 -39.72 -16.41
CA ALA A 329 -25.34 -38.83 -17.39
C ALA A 329 -25.30 -37.36 -16.91
N VAL A 330 -26.34 -36.89 -16.22
CA VAL A 330 -26.35 -35.55 -15.60
C VAL A 330 -25.28 -35.44 -14.52
N ARG A 331 -25.17 -36.45 -13.64
CA ARG A 331 -24.16 -36.45 -12.57
C ARG A 331 -22.74 -36.59 -13.10
N HIS A 332 -22.55 -37.34 -14.18
CA HIS A 332 -21.26 -37.41 -14.87
C HIS A 332 -20.83 -36.03 -15.36
N ARG A 333 -21.69 -35.35 -16.14
CA ARG A 333 -21.40 -33.98 -16.63
C ARG A 333 -21.08 -33.00 -15.49
N GLN A 334 -21.85 -33.04 -14.40
CA GLN A 334 -21.59 -32.16 -13.26
C GLN A 334 -20.24 -32.45 -12.58
N ARG A 335 -19.84 -33.72 -12.46
CA ARG A 335 -18.52 -34.09 -11.95
C ARG A 335 -17.42 -33.61 -12.89
N ASP A 336 -17.61 -33.73 -14.20
CA ASP A 336 -16.67 -33.23 -15.20
C ASP A 336 -16.49 -31.70 -15.07
N ASP A 337 -17.58 -30.96 -14.92
CA ASP A 337 -17.58 -29.48 -14.78
C ASP A 337 -16.76 -28.99 -13.58
N VAL A 338 -16.59 -29.81 -12.54
CA VAL A 338 -15.88 -29.44 -11.30
C VAL A 338 -14.53 -30.14 -11.14
N SER A 339 -14.14 -30.99 -12.10
CA SER A 339 -12.95 -31.86 -12.04
C SER A 339 -11.62 -31.13 -12.20
N ALA A 340 -11.61 -29.95 -12.81
CA ALA A 340 -10.40 -29.17 -13.05
C ALA A 340 -9.57 -28.95 -11.77
N VAL A 341 -8.26 -28.80 -11.86
CA VAL A 341 -7.43 -28.49 -10.67
C VAL A 341 -7.66 -27.04 -10.22
N GLY A 342 -7.71 -26.80 -8.91
CA GLY A 342 -7.87 -25.44 -8.40
C GLY A 342 -6.56 -24.66 -8.50
N PHE A 343 -6.60 -23.38 -8.88
CA PHE A 343 -5.37 -22.57 -9.01
C PHE A 343 -4.53 -22.47 -7.73
N HIS A 344 -5.13 -22.69 -6.55
CA HIS A 344 -4.40 -22.77 -5.29
C HIS A 344 -3.44 -23.97 -5.18
N GLU A 345 -3.71 -25.07 -5.88
CA GLU A 345 -2.82 -26.23 -5.94
C GLU A 345 -1.60 -25.93 -6.82
N ILE A 346 -1.83 -25.32 -7.99
CA ILE A 346 -0.75 -24.84 -8.86
C ILE A 346 0.06 -23.74 -8.18
N ALA A 347 -0.59 -22.87 -7.37
CA ALA A 347 0.11 -21.87 -6.58
C ALA A 347 1.09 -22.48 -5.57
N ARG A 348 0.72 -23.58 -4.89
CA ARG A 348 1.63 -24.30 -3.97
C ARG A 348 2.83 -24.89 -4.70
N LEU A 349 2.63 -25.41 -5.91
CA LEU A 349 3.72 -25.91 -6.75
C LEU A 349 4.67 -24.78 -7.16
N VAL A 350 4.14 -23.64 -7.63
CA VAL A 350 4.98 -22.47 -7.97
C VAL A 350 5.69 -21.93 -6.73
N ALA A 351 5.06 -21.97 -5.55
CA ALA A 351 5.70 -21.62 -4.29
C ALA A 351 6.87 -22.54 -3.95
N ALA A 352 6.76 -23.84 -4.22
CA ALA A 352 7.84 -24.80 -4.03
C ALA A 352 9.02 -24.52 -4.97
N ARG A 353 8.77 -24.23 -6.26
CA ARG A 353 9.82 -23.81 -7.20
C ARG A 353 10.55 -22.55 -6.73
N LEU A 354 9.84 -21.61 -6.12
CA LEU A 354 10.44 -20.40 -5.56
C LEU A 354 11.28 -20.66 -4.29
N GLN A 355 11.14 -21.80 -3.61
CA GLN A 355 12.00 -22.15 -2.47
C GLN A 355 13.44 -22.44 -2.89
N ASP A 356 13.67 -22.81 -4.15
CA ASP A 356 15.00 -23.10 -4.70
C ASP A 356 15.81 -21.82 -5.01
N HIS A 357 15.18 -20.64 -4.89
CA HIS A 357 15.84 -19.34 -5.05
C HIS A 357 16.19 -18.71 -3.69
N PRO A 358 17.13 -17.76 -3.62
CA PRO A 358 17.37 -16.98 -2.40
C PRO A 358 16.09 -16.27 -1.90
N GLN A 359 15.68 -16.52 -0.66
CA GLN A 359 14.36 -16.12 -0.14
C GLN A 359 14.23 -14.62 0.20
N THR A 360 15.35 -13.91 0.29
CA THR A 360 15.47 -12.53 0.76
C THR A 360 15.65 -11.50 -0.36
N VAL A 361 15.81 -11.95 -1.62
CA VAL A 361 15.93 -11.10 -2.82
C VAL A 361 14.88 -11.49 -3.87
N GLY A 362 14.84 -10.73 -4.97
CA GLY A 362 14.06 -11.06 -6.16
C GLY A 362 14.73 -12.14 -7.03
N VAL A 363 14.03 -12.53 -8.09
CA VAL A 363 14.45 -13.55 -9.06
C VAL A 363 14.65 -12.90 -10.42
N HIS A 364 15.87 -13.05 -10.97
CA HIS A 364 16.23 -12.54 -12.29
C HIS A 364 15.49 -13.24 -13.43
N ASP A 365 15.65 -14.57 -13.47
CA ASP A 365 15.02 -15.40 -14.47
C ASP A 365 13.87 -16.19 -13.83
N LEU A 366 12.64 -15.74 -14.12
CA LEU A 366 11.43 -16.44 -13.71
C LEU A 366 10.99 -17.52 -14.70
N ALA A 367 11.67 -17.70 -15.84
CA ALA A 367 11.28 -18.72 -16.81
C ALA A 367 11.23 -20.13 -16.21
N PRO A 368 12.18 -20.58 -15.37
CA PRO A 368 12.10 -21.89 -14.70
C PRO A 368 10.90 -21.99 -13.74
N VAL A 369 10.62 -20.91 -13.00
CA VAL A 369 9.50 -20.85 -12.04
C VAL A 369 8.15 -20.91 -12.76
N LEU A 370 8.05 -20.27 -13.93
CA LEU A 370 6.83 -20.17 -14.74
C LEU A 370 6.72 -21.22 -15.84
N ALA A 371 7.68 -22.13 -15.94
CA ALA A 371 7.67 -23.19 -16.94
C ALA A 371 6.39 -24.05 -16.84
N PRO A 372 5.90 -24.61 -17.96
CA PRO A 372 4.83 -25.60 -17.92
C PRO A 372 5.14 -26.75 -16.94
N LEU A 373 4.09 -27.45 -16.48
CA LEU A 373 4.22 -28.53 -15.50
C LEU A 373 5.05 -29.68 -16.09
N ASN A 374 6.08 -30.12 -15.37
CA ASN A 374 6.86 -31.30 -15.74
C ASN A 374 6.08 -32.59 -15.47
N ALA A 375 6.59 -33.74 -15.92
CA ALA A 375 5.87 -35.01 -15.80
C ALA A 375 5.55 -35.41 -14.34
N THR A 376 6.47 -35.16 -13.40
CA THR A 376 6.31 -35.49 -11.97
C THR A 376 5.27 -34.58 -11.29
N GLU A 377 5.35 -33.29 -11.58
CA GLU A 377 4.41 -32.27 -11.12
C GLU A 377 3.00 -32.52 -11.64
N ALA A 378 2.89 -32.80 -12.95
CA ALA A 378 1.64 -33.09 -13.62
C ALA A 378 0.98 -34.36 -13.05
N ALA A 379 1.77 -35.42 -12.79
CA ALA A 379 1.27 -36.64 -12.15
C ALA A 379 0.74 -36.37 -10.73
N THR A 380 1.41 -35.51 -9.96
CA THR A 380 0.99 -35.13 -8.59
C THR A 380 -0.35 -34.39 -8.58
N LEU A 381 -0.60 -33.54 -9.57
CA LEU A 381 -1.83 -32.76 -9.70
C LEU A 381 -2.89 -33.44 -10.60
N GLN A 382 -2.63 -34.64 -11.11
CA GLN A 382 -3.50 -35.35 -12.06
C GLN A 382 -3.83 -34.51 -13.31
N LEU A 383 -2.82 -33.79 -13.82
CA LEU A 383 -2.90 -32.97 -15.02
C LEU A 383 -2.05 -33.60 -16.15
N PRO A 384 -2.31 -33.26 -17.42
CA PRO A 384 -1.41 -33.61 -18.51
C PRO A 384 -0.06 -32.88 -18.36
N PRO A 385 1.08 -33.54 -18.65
CA PRO A 385 2.37 -32.87 -18.74
C PRO A 385 2.35 -31.73 -19.76
N GLY A 386 3.06 -30.64 -19.47
CA GLY A 386 3.12 -29.47 -20.35
C GLY A 386 1.97 -28.47 -20.17
N GLU A 387 1.08 -28.68 -19.20
CA GLU A 387 0.05 -27.70 -18.83
C GLU A 387 0.71 -26.37 -18.36
N PRO A 388 0.31 -25.20 -18.87
CA PRO A 388 0.92 -23.94 -18.50
C PRO A 388 0.48 -23.46 -17.11
N VAL A 389 1.34 -22.67 -16.45
CA VAL A 389 0.97 -21.97 -15.21
C VAL A 389 -0.14 -20.95 -15.51
N PRO A 390 -1.29 -20.97 -14.79
CA PRO A 390 -2.38 -20.04 -15.04
C PRO A 390 -1.95 -18.58 -14.87
N ALA A 391 -2.40 -17.71 -15.78
CA ALA A 391 -2.02 -16.29 -15.80
C ALA A 391 -2.21 -15.55 -14.44
N PRO A 392 -3.25 -15.80 -13.63
CA PRO A 392 -3.36 -15.19 -12.30
C PRO A 392 -2.27 -15.61 -11.30
N ILE A 393 -1.76 -16.83 -11.42
CA ILE A 393 -0.65 -17.33 -10.61
C ILE A 393 0.66 -16.78 -11.15
N ALA A 394 0.86 -16.81 -12.47
CA ALA A 394 2.03 -16.22 -13.11
C ALA A 394 2.21 -14.74 -12.74
N ARG A 395 1.13 -13.93 -12.80
CA ARG A 395 1.17 -12.51 -12.37
C ARG A 395 1.54 -12.31 -10.90
N ARG A 396 1.20 -13.27 -10.03
CA ARG A 396 1.60 -13.21 -8.61
C ARG A 396 3.07 -13.56 -8.43
N ALA A 397 3.55 -14.55 -9.17
CA ALA A 397 4.96 -14.94 -9.20
C ALA A 397 5.85 -13.82 -9.78
N GLN A 398 5.41 -13.16 -10.85
CA GLN A 398 6.11 -12.00 -11.46
C GLN A 398 6.41 -10.86 -10.47
N ARG A 399 5.72 -10.79 -9.32
CA ARG A 399 6.00 -9.78 -8.30
C ARG A 399 7.37 -9.92 -7.64
N CYS A 400 8.02 -11.08 -7.71
CA CYS A 400 9.40 -11.22 -7.27
C CYS A 400 10.42 -11.05 -8.40
N GLN A 401 10.01 -10.66 -9.60
CA GLN A 401 10.95 -10.39 -10.69
C GLN A 401 11.89 -9.24 -10.30
N SER A 402 13.18 -9.47 -10.52
CA SER A 402 14.21 -8.44 -10.41
C SER A 402 14.37 -7.68 -11.72
N GLY A 403 14.68 -6.38 -11.65
CA GLY A 403 15.00 -5.55 -12.81
C GLY A 403 15.30 -4.10 -12.44
N THR A 404 15.39 -3.21 -13.42
CA THR A 404 15.51 -1.77 -13.18
C THR A 404 14.15 -1.16 -12.83
N LEU A 405 14.13 0.07 -12.26
CA LEU A 405 12.85 0.76 -12.01
C LEU A 405 12.04 0.92 -13.30
N ALA A 406 12.70 1.24 -14.40
CA ALA A 406 12.07 1.41 -15.71
C ALA A 406 11.44 0.09 -16.21
N ASP A 407 12.15 -1.03 -16.07
CA ASP A 407 11.63 -2.35 -16.46
C ASP A 407 10.40 -2.74 -15.63
N LEU A 408 10.47 -2.54 -14.31
CA LEU A 408 9.37 -2.88 -13.40
C LEU A 408 8.14 -1.98 -13.62
N VAL A 409 8.33 -0.72 -14.04
CA VAL A 409 7.23 0.16 -14.49
C VAL A 409 6.65 -0.35 -15.81
N ALA A 410 7.49 -0.65 -16.80
CA ALA A 410 7.05 -1.11 -18.12
C ALA A 410 6.26 -2.43 -18.06
N GLN A 411 6.63 -3.32 -17.13
CA GLN A 411 5.94 -4.58 -16.86
C GLN A 411 4.64 -4.40 -16.04
N GLY A 412 4.33 -3.19 -15.59
CA GLY A 412 3.16 -2.90 -14.77
C GLY A 412 3.26 -3.44 -13.34
N LEU A 413 4.47 -3.76 -12.86
CA LEU A 413 4.71 -4.16 -11.48
C LEU A 413 4.71 -2.93 -10.57
N ILE A 414 5.33 -1.83 -11.01
CA ILE A 414 5.23 -0.51 -10.37
C ILE A 414 4.09 0.27 -11.04
N THR A 415 3.03 0.55 -10.28
CA THR A 415 1.76 1.09 -10.82
C THR A 415 1.45 2.52 -10.35
N SER A 416 2.28 3.10 -9.50
CA SER A 416 2.14 4.49 -9.03
C SER A 416 3.48 5.07 -8.57
N THR A 417 3.54 6.40 -8.49
CA THR A 417 4.67 7.13 -7.89
C THR A 417 4.84 6.81 -6.41
N ASP A 418 3.75 6.60 -5.67
CA ASP A 418 3.81 6.14 -4.26
C ASP A 418 4.52 4.79 -4.16
N PHE A 419 4.23 3.87 -5.08
CA PHE A 419 4.85 2.57 -5.04
C PHE A 419 6.32 2.63 -5.49
N LEU A 420 6.62 3.43 -6.53
CA LEU A 420 7.99 3.76 -6.94
C LEU A 420 8.83 4.24 -5.75
N ALA A 421 8.29 5.19 -4.96
CA ALA A 421 8.94 5.75 -3.79
C ALA A 421 9.34 4.71 -2.73
N THR A 422 8.61 3.60 -2.62
CA THR A 422 8.93 2.53 -1.66
C THR A 422 10.13 1.68 -2.09
N LEU A 423 10.46 1.69 -3.38
CA LEU A 423 11.54 0.89 -3.97
C LEU A 423 12.80 1.71 -4.22
N THR A 424 12.68 3.03 -4.40
CA THR A 424 13.80 3.96 -4.58
C THR A 424 14.96 3.76 -3.58
N PRO A 425 14.72 3.52 -2.27
CA PRO A 425 15.78 3.27 -1.30
C PRO A 425 16.67 2.05 -1.60
N GLN A 426 16.21 1.09 -2.41
CA GLN A 426 17.02 -0.06 -2.82
C GLN A 426 18.21 0.36 -3.70
N ILE A 427 18.05 1.44 -4.47
CA ILE A 427 19.09 2.04 -5.32
C ILE A 427 19.87 3.10 -4.55
N THR A 428 19.16 4.07 -3.96
CA THR A 428 19.78 5.27 -3.42
C THR A 428 20.68 4.95 -2.23
N SER A 429 20.41 3.88 -1.48
CA SER A 429 21.24 3.49 -0.34
C SER A 429 22.72 3.31 -0.69
N GLY A 430 23.04 2.73 -1.85
CA GLY A 430 24.43 2.51 -2.26
C GLY A 430 25.15 3.83 -2.55
N LEU A 431 24.46 4.78 -3.17
CA LEU A 431 24.95 6.15 -3.38
C LEU A 431 25.12 6.89 -2.05
N GLN A 432 24.23 6.62 -1.09
CA GLN A 432 24.33 7.17 0.25
C GLN A 432 25.45 6.53 1.06
N GLY A 433 25.92 5.33 0.74
CA GLY A 433 27.19 4.80 1.26
C GLY A 433 28.44 5.39 0.57
N GLY A 434 28.27 6.09 -0.56
CA GLY A 434 29.38 6.72 -1.29
C GLY A 434 30.16 7.69 -0.42
N GLY A 435 31.49 7.73 -0.60
CA GLY A 435 32.41 8.61 0.14
C GLY A 435 33.10 7.98 1.35
N PHE A 436 32.88 6.69 1.62
CA PHE A 436 33.69 5.90 2.56
C PHE A 436 34.64 4.98 1.79
N ASP A 437 35.92 4.95 2.17
CA ASP A 437 36.95 4.12 1.53
C ASP A 437 36.77 2.63 1.87
N ASP A 438 36.33 2.33 3.11
CA ASP A 438 36.12 0.98 3.62
C ASP A 438 34.82 0.33 3.10
N ALA A 439 34.94 -0.88 2.53
CA ALA A 439 33.80 -1.58 1.92
C ALA A 439 32.77 -2.05 2.95
N ALA A 440 33.21 -2.55 4.10
CA ALA A 440 32.31 -3.01 5.16
C ALA A 440 31.47 -1.85 5.71
N LEU A 441 32.09 -0.67 5.88
CA LEU A 441 31.39 0.55 6.29
C LEU A 441 30.35 1.02 5.26
N ARG A 442 30.67 0.98 3.96
CA ARG A 442 29.70 1.32 2.90
C ARG A 442 28.46 0.41 2.97
N THR A 443 28.67 -0.89 3.16
CA THR A 443 27.58 -1.86 3.29
C THR A 443 26.75 -1.59 4.54
N LEU A 444 27.39 -1.34 5.68
CA LEU A 444 26.74 -1.03 6.95
C LEU A 444 25.89 0.24 6.87
N TYR A 445 26.47 1.30 6.33
CA TYR A 445 25.79 2.58 6.12
C TYR A 445 24.58 2.43 5.19
N SER A 446 24.74 1.70 4.08
CA SER A 446 23.66 1.43 3.13
C SER A 446 22.52 0.64 3.76
N ALA A 447 22.84 -0.40 4.55
CA ALA A 447 21.85 -1.20 5.27
C ALA A 447 21.09 -0.37 6.30
N CYS A 448 21.80 0.49 7.06
CA CYS A 448 21.19 1.39 8.03
C CYS A 448 20.28 2.44 7.35
N TYR A 449 20.70 2.99 6.21
CA TYR A 449 19.89 3.92 5.42
C TYR A 449 18.59 3.27 4.92
N ARG A 450 18.66 2.04 4.39
CA ARG A 450 17.47 1.27 3.98
C ARG A 450 16.51 1.05 5.15
N ALA A 451 17.02 0.66 6.30
CA ALA A 451 16.22 0.48 7.52
C ALA A 451 15.53 1.80 7.93
N PHE A 452 16.26 2.91 7.89
CA PHE A 452 15.74 4.23 8.23
C PHE A 452 14.61 4.68 7.31
N ARG A 453 14.72 4.44 6.00
CA ARG A 453 13.69 4.81 5.00
C ARG A 453 12.44 3.95 5.05
N ARG A 454 12.52 2.75 5.62
CA ARG A 454 11.35 1.88 5.85
C ARG A 454 10.50 2.34 7.03
N ARG A 455 11.04 3.20 7.90
CA ARG A 455 10.33 3.74 9.07
C ARG A 455 9.11 4.55 8.64
N ARG A 456 8.09 4.50 9.48
CA ARG A 456 6.90 5.35 9.31
C ARG A 456 7.18 6.72 9.91
N SER A 457 6.79 7.77 9.20
CA SER A 457 6.89 9.14 9.69
C SER A 457 5.86 9.42 10.77
N LEU A 458 6.23 10.26 11.75
CA LEU A 458 5.34 10.71 12.81
C LEU A 458 4.38 11.79 12.32
N LEU A 459 3.27 11.97 13.03
CA LEU A 459 2.42 13.13 12.90
C LEU A 459 3.14 14.31 13.56
N LEU A 460 3.43 15.35 12.77
CA LEU A 460 4.09 16.56 13.24
C LEU A 460 3.19 17.77 13.04
N LEU A 461 3.08 18.57 14.10
CA LEU A 461 2.39 19.84 14.12
C LEU A 461 3.42 20.95 14.37
N ASN A 462 2.98 22.21 14.41
CA ASN A 462 3.82 23.37 14.75
C ASN A 462 5.07 23.59 13.87
N LEU A 463 5.06 23.06 12.63
CA LEU A 463 6.22 23.07 11.71
C LEU A 463 7.43 22.29 12.26
N GLU A 464 7.19 21.32 13.16
CA GLU A 464 8.23 20.39 13.60
C GLU A 464 8.75 19.53 12.43
N ARG A 465 9.95 18.99 12.60
CA ARG A 465 10.65 18.21 11.56
C ARG A 465 10.81 16.76 11.99
N GLN A 466 10.72 15.87 11.02
CA GLN A 466 11.00 14.45 11.24
C GLN A 466 12.47 14.27 11.64
N ALA A 467 12.76 13.22 12.39
CA ALA A 467 14.13 12.78 12.61
C ALA A 467 14.83 12.59 11.26
N SER A 468 16.03 13.14 11.12
CA SER A 468 16.86 13.02 9.93
C SER A 468 17.92 11.94 10.11
N PHE A 469 18.43 11.39 9.00
CA PHE A 469 19.32 10.23 9.05
C PHE A 469 20.69 10.55 9.65
N ASP A 470 21.22 11.73 9.31
CA ASP A 470 22.44 12.32 9.83
C ASP A 470 22.41 12.59 11.35
N ARG A 471 21.22 12.63 11.96
CA ARG A 471 21.05 12.83 13.41
C ARG A 471 21.09 11.56 14.24
N LEU A 472 21.09 10.38 13.61
CA LEU A 472 21.26 9.13 14.35
C LEU A 472 22.66 9.13 14.99
N PRO A 473 22.81 8.83 16.30
CA PRO A 473 24.10 8.94 16.98
C PRO A 473 25.25 8.18 16.29
N TRP A 474 24.97 6.96 15.82
CA TRP A 474 25.96 6.14 15.11
C TRP A 474 26.21 6.59 13.67
N ILE A 475 25.30 7.31 13.02
CA ILE A 475 25.56 7.91 11.71
C ILE A 475 26.35 9.22 11.86
N ALA A 476 25.96 10.07 12.81
CA ALA A 476 26.69 11.30 13.13
C ALA A 476 28.18 11.02 13.45
N ALA A 477 28.46 9.92 14.16
CA ALA A 477 29.82 9.47 14.44
C ALA A 477 30.63 9.12 13.16
N LEU A 478 29.96 8.71 12.08
CA LEU A 478 30.57 8.34 10.81
C LEU A 478 30.71 9.51 9.84
N GLU A 479 29.84 10.52 9.88
CA GLU A 479 29.84 11.61 8.88
C GLU A 479 31.17 12.38 8.82
N ASN A 480 31.90 12.49 9.94
CA ASN A 480 33.22 13.13 9.98
C ASN A 480 34.32 12.35 9.23
N LEU A 481 34.12 11.05 9.02
CA LEU A 481 35.07 10.18 8.31
C LEU A 481 34.86 10.21 6.80
N ARG A 482 33.78 10.86 6.36
CA ARG A 482 33.35 10.87 4.98
C ARG A 482 34.24 11.78 4.14
N ARG A 483 34.64 11.29 2.97
CA ARG A 483 35.42 12.05 1.98
C ARG A 483 34.56 12.20 0.72
N PRO A 484 33.86 13.33 0.54
CA PRO A 484 32.99 13.49 -0.63
C PRO A 484 33.84 13.54 -1.90
N ALA A 485 33.67 12.56 -2.79
CA ALA A 485 34.24 12.60 -4.12
C ALA A 485 33.30 13.35 -5.07
N ARG A 486 33.85 14.09 -6.04
CA ARG A 486 33.05 14.76 -7.09
C ARG A 486 32.20 13.74 -7.88
N GLN A 487 32.74 12.55 -8.11
CA GLN A 487 32.04 11.44 -8.76
C GLN A 487 30.77 11.03 -8.02
N ASP A 488 30.76 11.08 -6.68
CA ASP A 488 29.56 10.74 -5.89
C ASP A 488 28.46 11.79 -6.08
N ALA A 489 28.83 13.06 -6.15
CA ALA A 489 27.88 14.16 -6.38
C ALA A 489 27.26 14.07 -7.79
N ASP A 490 28.08 13.74 -8.80
CA ASP A 490 27.61 13.53 -10.17
C ASP A 490 26.70 12.29 -10.29
N ALA A 491 27.04 11.19 -9.60
CA ALA A 491 26.18 9.99 -9.54
C ALA A 491 24.84 10.27 -8.82
N ALA A 492 24.86 11.00 -7.70
CA ALA A 492 23.63 11.40 -7.01
C ALA A 492 22.74 12.29 -7.87
N ARG A 493 23.36 13.20 -8.65
CA ARG A 493 22.67 14.05 -9.62
C ARG A 493 22.01 13.25 -10.74
N ALA A 494 22.74 12.30 -11.32
CA ALA A 494 22.22 11.42 -12.36
C ALA A 494 21.03 10.60 -11.85
N ALA A 495 21.17 9.98 -10.67
CA ALA A 495 20.09 9.22 -10.03
C ALA A 495 18.86 10.08 -9.73
N LEU A 496 19.03 11.31 -9.20
CA LEU A 496 17.92 12.23 -8.97
C LEU A 496 17.16 12.50 -10.26
N THR A 497 17.90 12.82 -11.33
CA THR A 497 17.34 13.15 -12.64
C THR A 497 16.59 11.96 -13.23
N GLU A 498 17.20 10.78 -13.24
CA GLU A 498 16.61 9.54 -13.77
C GLU A 498 15.33 9.14 -13.01
N ILE A 499 15.36 9.18 -11.67
CA ILE A 499 14.20 8.83 -10.83
C ILE A 499 13.07 9.85 -11.04
N ALA A 500 13.38 11.14 -11.07
CA ALA A 500 12.38 12.19 -11.27
C ALA A 500 11.81 12.16 -12.70
N GLU A 501 12.63 11.92 -13.71
CA GLU A 501 12.19 11.73 -15.09
C GLU A 501 11.24 10.53 -15.18
N LEU A 502 11.64 9.36 -14.67
CA LEU A 502 10.83 8.15 -14.70
C LEU A 502 9.48 8.36 -14.00
N ALA A 503 9.47 9.04 -12.85
CA ALA A 503 8.25 9.34 -12.12
C ALA A 503 7.28 10.20 -12.94
N LEU A 504 7.78 11.30 -13.54
CA LEU A 504 6.96 12.22 -14.31
C LEU A 504 6.50 11.61 -15.64
N ALA A 505 7.39 10.95 -16.37
CA ALA A 505 7.09 10.36 -17.68
C ALA A 505 6.10 9.19 -17.59
N SER A 506 6.21 8.37 -16.54
CA SER A 506 5.37 7.16 -16.37
C SER A 506 4.05 7.46 -15.66
N PHE A 507 4.02 8.49 -14.80
CA PHE A 507 2.84 8.87 -14.03
C PHE A 507 2.52 10.36 -14.15
N PRO A 508 2.31 10.89 -15.37
CA PRO A 508 2.14 12.32 -15.62
C PRO A 508 0.85 12.91 -15.04
N HIS A 509 -0.01 12.10 -14.44
CA HIS A 509 -1.23 12.52 -13.75
C HIS A 509 -1.06 12.67 -12.23
N ALA A 510 0.02 12.12 -11.65
CA ALA A 510 0.22 12.04 -10.21
C ALA A 510 1.30 13.03 -9.73
N PRO A 511 1.09 13.71 -8.59
CA PRO A 511 2.15 14.49 -7.96
C PRO A 511 3.27 13.58 -7.44
N VAL A 512 4.45 14.16 -7.22
CA VAL A 512 5.58 13.46 -6.58
C VAL A 512 5.27 13.29 -5.09
N PRO A 513 5.14 12.07 -4.57
CA PRO A 513 4.73 11.83 -3.20
C PRO A 513 5.84 12.18 -2.20
N ASN A 514 5.48 12.52 -0.96
CA ASN A 514 6.43 12.95 0.08
C ASN A 514 7.59 11.96 0.30
N LYS A 515 7.33 10.65 0.21
CA LYS A 515 8.40 9.64 0.31
C LYS A 515 9.42 9.73 -0.82
N LEU A 516 8.96 10.00 -2.05
CA LEU A 516 9.88 10.19 -3.17
C LEU A 516 10.60 11.54 -3.03
N LEU A 517 9.91 12.58 -2.58
CA LEU A 517 10.54 13.87 -2.29
C LEU A 517 11.65 13.75 -1.23
N GLN A 518 11.49 12.91 -0.20
CA GLN A 518 12.55 12.66 0.80
C GLN A 518 13.81 12.06 0.15
N GLU A 519 13.66 11.13 -0.79
CA GLU A 519 14.78 10.57 -1.55
C GLU A 519 15.41 11.61 -2.48
N LEU A 520 14.60 12.39 -3.20
CA LEU A 520 15.10 13.47 -4.06
C LEU A 520 15.84 14.54 -3.26
N HIS A 521 15.38 14.90 -2.06
CA HIS A 521 16.11 15.81 -1.15
C HIS A 521 17.45 15.22 -0.74
N ALA A 522 17.50 13.94 -0.32
CA ALA A 522 18.75 13.31 0.10
C ALA A 522 19.76 13.19 -1.06
N LEU A 523 19.28 12.96 -2.29
CA LEU A 523 20.12 12.98 -3.48
C LEU A 523 20.57 14.40 -3.83
N ALA A 524 19.69 15.40 -3.70
CA ALA A 524 20.02 16.80 -3.96
C ALA A 524 21.10 17.29 -2.99
N GLU A 525 20.95 17.02 -1.69
CA GLU A 525 21.96 17.31 -0.67
C GLU A 525 23.30 16.65 -1.02
N ARG A 526 23.28 15.36 -1.42
CA ARG A 526 24.50 14.64 -1.81
C ARG A 526 25.13 15.20 -3.09
N ALA A 527 24.32 15.70 -4.02
CA ALA A 527 24.73 16.37 -5.24
C ALA A 527 25.11 17.85 -5.02
N GLN A 528 25.04 18.35 -3.77
CA GLN A 528 25.24 19.75 -3.41
C GLN A 528 24.32 20.70 -4.20
N TRP A 529 23.11 20.23 -4.49
CA TRP A 529 22.05 20.95 -5.19
C TRP A 529 21.06 21.53 -4.20
N THR A 530 20.85 22.85 -4.27
CA THR A 530 19.81 23.53 -3.50
C THR A 530 18.53 23.58 -4.33
N LEU A 531 17.61 22.66 -4.05
CA LEU A 531 16.30 22.62 -4.68
C LEU A 531 15.21 22.93 -3.63
N PRO A 532 14.37 23.97 -3.81
CA PRO A 532 13.28 24.28 -2.89
C PRO A 532 12.08 23.33 -3.10
N LEU A 533 12.28 22.02 -2.89
CA LEU A 533 11.23 21.02 -3.06
C LEU A 533 10.22 21.11 -1.88
N VAL A 534 8.94 21.28 -2.21
CA VAL A 534 7.85 21.41 -1.25
C VAL A 534 7.12 20.08 -1.05
N ASP A 535 6.76 19.79 0.20
CA ASP A 535 5.97 18.59 0.53
C ASP A 535 4.50 18.79 0.18
N GLU A 536 3.78 17.70 -0.05
CA GLU A 536 2.33 17.68 0.01
C GLU A 536 1.87 17.86 1.47
N VAL A 537 1.02 18.85 1.68
CA VAL A 537 0.49 19.23 2.99
C VAL A 537 -0.91 18.63 3.16
N ALA A 538 -1.17 18.01 4.31
CA ALA A 538 -2.48 17.47 4.63
C ALA A 538 -3.39 18.55 5.26
N ALA A 539 -4.62 18.66 4.73
CA ALA A 539 -5.53 19.77 5.04
C ALA A 539 -6.11 19.74 6.48
N ASP A 540 -6.19 18.55 7.08
CA ASP A 540 -6.64 18.30 8.44
C ASP A 540 -5.62 18.75 9.51
N ILE A 541 -4.34 18.86 9.14
CA ILE A 541 -3.25 19.28 10.05
C ILE A 541 -2.61 20.61 9.63
N PHE A 542 -3.14 21.25 8.59
CA PHE A 542 -2.59 22.50 8.08
C PHE A 542 -2.89 23.67 9.02
N MET A 543 -1.83 24.33 9.48
CA MET A 543 -1.90 25.40 10.48
C MET A 543 -2.13 26.81 9.91
N GLY A 544 -2.59 26.92 8.67
CA GLY A 544 -2.89 28.22 8.05
C GLY A 544 -1.66 29.00 7.57
N ARG A 545 -0.46 28.42 7.63
CA ARG A 545 0.80 29.08 7.22
C ARG A 545 1.76 28.15 6.48
N PHE A 546 2.55 28.70 5.57
CA PHE A 546 3.60 28.00 4.83
C PHE A 546 4.99 28.48 5.25
N GLY A 547 5.96 27.56 5.21
CA GLY A 547 7.36 27.89 5.45
C GLY A 547 8.03 28.55 4.25
N ARG A 548 9.20 29.18 4.47
CA ARG A 548 10.02 29.86 3.45
C ARG A 548 10.20 29.08 2.15
N LYS A 549 10.42 27.77 2.21
CA LYS A 549 10.64 26.92 1.04
C LYS A 549 9.50 26.95 0.01
N PHE A 550 8.26 27.18 0.47
CA PHE A 550 7.11 27.26 -0.42
C PHE A 550 7.14 28.52 -1.29
N LEU A 551 7.56 29.65 -0.73
CA LEU A 551 7.72 30.88 -1.49
C LEU A 551 8.91 30.80 -2.46
N GLU A 552 10.01 30.14 -2.06
CA GLU A 552 11.16 29.88 -2.95
C GLU A 552 10.73 29.04 -4.18
N ALA A 553 9.92 28.00 -3.96
CA ALA A 553 9.35 27.21 -5.05
C ALA A 553 8.38 28.02 -5.95
N ALA A 554 7.55 28.89 -5.36
CA ALA A 554 6.65 29.76 -6.10
C ALA A 554 7.40 30.80 -6.94
N HIS A 555 8.51 31.35 -6.44
CA HIS A 555 9.39 32.21 -7.22
C HIS A 555 9.99 31.47 -8.42
N CYS A 556 10.44 30.23 -8.24
CA CYS A 556 10.95 29.40 -9.33
C CYS A 556 9.88 29.18 -10.42
N ALA A 557 8.66 28.81 -10.00
CA ALA A 557 7.53 28.63 -10.90
C ALA A 557 7.13 29.90 -11.65
N ALA A 558 6.99 31.03 -10.95
CA ALA A 558 6.64 32.31 -11.55
C ALA A 558 7.69 32.78 -12.56
N ALA A 559 8.99 32.61 -12.24
CA ALA A 559 10.09 32.97 -13.13
C ALA A 559 10.16 32.08 -14.38
N LEU A 560 9.81 30.79 -14.27
CA LEU A 560 9.80 29.87 -15.40
C LEU A 560 8.60 30.12 -16.33
N LEU A 561 7.41 30.28 -15.76
CA LEU A 561 6.16 30.24 -16.52
C LEU A 561 5.81 31.57 -17.20
N GLY A 562 6.18 32.73 -16.63
CA GLY A 562 5.85 34.04 -17.20
C GLY A 562 4.37 34.18 -17.60
N ASP A 563 4.10 34.73 -18.79
CA ASP A 563 2.75 34.69 -19.40
C ASP A 563 2.60 33.49 -20.34
N CYS A 564 1.96 32.43 -19.86
CA CYS A 564 1.74 31.19 -20.60
C CYS A 564 0.31 30.65 -20.38
N LEU A 565 0.01 29.50 -20.98
CA LEU A 565 -1.29 28.83 -20.81
C LEU A 565 -1.63 28.63 -19.31
N TYR A 566 -0.68 28.13 -18.51
CA TYR A 566 -0.89 27.85 -17.09
C TYR A 566 -1.24 29.11 -16.29
N THR A 567 -0.47 30.19 -16.44
CA THR A 567 -0.70 31.44 -15.69
C THR A 567 -1.97 32.16 -16.14
N ARG A 568 -2.36 32.03 -17.42
CA ARG A 568 -3.65 32.54 -17.90
C ARG A 568 -4.85 31.71 -17.40
N TYR A 569 -4.72 30.39 -17.38
CA TYR A 569 -5.79 29.50 -16.89
C TYR A 569 -6.07 29.71 -15.40
N PHE A 570 -5.04 29.88 -14.58
CA PHE A 570 -5.17 30.10 -13.14
C PHE A 570 -5.15 31.58 -12.74
N ASP A 571 -5.18 32.51 -13.70
CA ASP A 571 -5.08 33.96 -13.46
C ASP A 571 -4.00 34.31 -12.42
N ILE A 572 -2.77 33.90 -12.71
CA ILE A 572 -1.60 34.15 -11.87
C ILE A 572 -0.93 35.43 -12.37
N ASP A 573 -0.68 36.35 -11.46
CA ASP A 573 0.23 37.47 -11.67
C ASP A 573 1.63 37.05 -11.19
N ALA A 574 2.49 36.67 -12.14
CA ALA A 574 3.86 36.25 -11.84
C ALA A 574 4.67 37.39 -11.20
N SER A 575 4.39 38.64 -11.55
CA SER A 575 5.10 39.80 -10.97
C SER A 575 4.75 40.02 -9.51
N GLN A 576 3.47 39.85 -9.15
CA GLN A 576 3.01 39.88 -7.76
C GLN A 576 3.69 38.80 -6.92
N VAL A 577 3.80 37.57 -7.45
CA VAL A 577 4.45 36.45 -6.75
C VAL A 577 5.93 36.74 -6.52
N LEU A 578 6.65 37.21 -7.56
CA LEU A 578 8.08 37.54 -7.47
C LEU A 578 8.38 38.74 -6.56
N ALA A 579 7.41 39.62 -6.34
CA ALA A 579 7.55 40.78 -5.45
C ALA A 579 7.38 40.43 -3.97
N LEU A 580 6.94 39.21 -3.61
CA LEU A 580 6.78 38.82 -2.22
C LEU A 580 8.15 38.67 -1.51
N PRO A 581 8.34 39.27 -0.33
CA PRO A 581 9.60 39.17 0.39
C PRO A 581 9.79 37.77 0.98
N LEU A 582 10.98 37.20 0.81
CA LEU A 582 11.35 35.95 1.48
C LEU A 582 11.48 36.18 3.00
N PRO A 583 10.84 35.35 3.85
CA PRO A 583 11.00 35.43 5.29
C PRO A 583 12.49 35.31 5.72
N ARG A 584 12.90 36.12 6.71
CA ARG A 584 14.23 36.01 7.35
C ARG A 584 14.35 34.64 8.02
N LYS A 585 15.60 34.12 8.13
CA LYS A 585 15.90 32.79 8.69
C LYS A 585 15.69 32.67 10.22
N SER A 586 15.25 33.71 10.93
CA SER A 586 15.16 33.68 12.41
C SER A 586 13.99 32.82 12.91
N ARG A 587 14.23 32.12 14.03
CA ARG A 587 13.26 31.29 14.75
C ARG A 587 12.17 32.15 15.38
N GLY A 588 10.92 31.78 15.12
CA GLY A 588 9.77 32.06 15.99
C GLY A 588 9.27 33.49 15.92
N ASP A 589 7.96 33.63 15.72
CA ASP A 589 7.18 34.84 15.95
C ASP A 589 7.59 36.10 15.19
N ASP A 590 7.01 36.25 14.00
CA ASP A 590 6.35 37.51 13.67
C ASP A 590 5.04 37.20 12.95
N ALA A 591 3.92 37.54 13.59
CA ALA A 591 2.58 37.37 13.05
C ALA A 591 2.31 38.24 11.79
N GLU A 592 3.24 39.11 11.40
CA GLU A 592 3.24 39.80 10.10
C GLU A 592 3.65 38.88 8.91
N ALA A 593 4.24 37.70 9.14
CA ALA A 593 5.30 37.15 8.28
C ALA A 593 4.95 36.06 7.22
N ASP A 594 3.70 35.61 7.02
CA ASP A 594 3.37 34.69 5.91
C ASP A 594 2.57 35.37 4.78
N ALA A 595 3.25 36.23 4.03
CA ALA A 595 2.67 36.90 2.87
C ALA A 595 2.21 35.90 1.79
N PHE A 596 2.87 34.75 1.69
CA PHE A 596 2.54 33.71 0.73
C PHE A 596 1.24 32.97 1.11
N GLY A 597 1.07 32.59 2.37
CA GLY A 597 -0.18 32.02 2.87
C GLY A 597 -1.37 32.97 2.72
N ARG A 598 -1.18 34.27 2.95
CA ARG A 598 -2.22 35.29 2.70
C ARG A 598 -2.59 35.41 1.22
N LEU A 599 -1.60 35.38 0.32
CA LEU A 599 -1.86 35.34 -1.12
C LEU A 599 -2.68 34.09 -1.49
N CYS A 600 -2.31 32.92 -0.97
CA CYS A 600 -3.05 31.67 -1.21
C CYS A 600 -4.49 31.74 -0.69
N ALA A 601 -4.71 32.25 0.52
CA ALA A 601 -6.04 32.42 1.11
C ALA A 601 -6.91 33.40 0.31
N SER A 602 -6.34 34.54 -0.09
CA SER A 602 -7.02 35.53 -0.94
C SER A 602 -7.47 34.92 -2.27
N ARG A 603 -6.57 34.20 -2.96
CA ARG A 603 -6.90 33.50 -4.23
C ARG A 603 -7.88 32.34 -4.06
N ALA A 604 -7.94 31.75 -2.87
CA ALA A 604 -8.91 30.72 -2.52
C ALA A 604 -10.28 31.32 -2.17
N GLY A 605 -10.38 32.64 -1.94
CA GLY A 605 -11.63 33.29 -1.51
C GLY A 605 -12.02 32.91 -0.08
N VAL A 606 -11.04 32.60 0.79
CA VAL A 606 -11.24 32.24 2.19
C VAL A 606 -10.41 33.11 3.12
N GLN A 607 -10.78 33.15 4.39
CA GLN A 607 -10.00 33.89 5.38
C GLN A 607 -8.66 33.19 5.65
N PRO A 608 -7.55 33.93 5.82
CA PRO A 608 -6.27 33.37 6.22
C PRO A 608 -6.32 32.74 7.62
N GLY A 609 -5.45 31.76 7.88
CA GLY A 609 -5.31 31.10 9.18
C GLY A 609 -5.86 29.67 9.20
N PHE A 610 -6.01 29.13 10.41
CA PHE A 610 -6.55 27.79 10.61
C PHE A 610 -8.07 27.79 10.40
N GLY A 611 -8.56 26.90 9.55
CA GLY A 611 -9.99 26.78 9.23
C GLY A 611 -10.47 25.34 9.13
N GLN A 612 -11.70 25.17 8.65
CA GLN A 612 -12.25 23.85 8.35
C GLN A 612 -11.42 23.15 7.24
N VAL A 613 -11.39 21.82 7.27
CA VAL A 613 -10.61 20.99 6.33
C VAL A 613 -10.82 21.37 4.86
N GLY A 614 -12.06 21.68 4.47
CA GLY A 614 -12.38 22.14 3.11
C GLY A 614 -11.70 23.46 2.75
N ALA A 615 -11.77 24.45 3.65
CA ALA A 615 -11.12 25.76 3.47
C ALA A 615 -9.59 25.66 3.47
N ASN A 616 -9.02 24.90 4.41
CA ASN A 616 -7.58 24.60 4.45
C ASN A 616 -7.11 23.97 3.14
N GLY A 617 -7.88 22.99 2.63
CA GLY A 617 -7.60 22.35 1.35
C GLY A 617 -7.66 23.30 0.16
N MET A 618 -8.55 24.29 0.16
CA MET A 618 -8.59 25.33 -0.87
C MET A 618 -7.34 26.23 -0.84
N VAL A 619 -6.83 26.57 0.35
CA VAL A 619 -5.57 27.33 0.50
C VAL A 619 -4.38 26.50 0.02
N ILE A 620 -4.30 25.22 0.42
CA ILE A 620 -3.25 24.29 -0.03
C ILE A 620 -3.30 24.11 -1.54
N GLU A 621 -4.49 24.03 -2.14
CA GLU A 621 -4.63 23.94 -3.59
C GLU A 621 -4.07 25.17 -4.30
N GLN A 622 -4.27 26.38 -3.76
CA GLN A 622 -3.63 27.58 -4.31
C GLN A 622 -2.11 27.54 -4.17
N GLN A 623 -1.59 27.06 -3.05
CA GLN A 623 -0.15 26.83 -2.91
C GLN A 623 0.37 25.87 -3.97
N GLN A 624 -0.30 24.74 -4.20
CA GLN A 624 0.08 23.76 -5.23
C GLN A 624 0.05 24.35 -6.63
N ILE A 625 -0.93 25.21 -6.92
CA ILE A 625 -1.02 25.94 -8.18
C ILE A 625 0.18 26.87 -8.35
N LEU A 626 0.48 27.71 -7.34
CA LEU A 626 1.54 28.72 -7.39
C LEU A 626 2.96 28.13 -7.40
N THR A 627 3.17 26.98 -6.74
CA THR A 627 4.47 26.28 -6.74
C THR A 627 4.60 25.25 -7.86
N THR A 628 3.54 25.05 -8.66
CA THR A 628 3.40 23.95 -9.63
C THR A 628 3.63 22.56 -9.02
N GLN A 629 3.50 22.45 -7.69
CA GLN A 629 3.87 21.28 -6.88
C GLN A 629 5.19 20.62 -7.34
N ASN A 630 6.25 21.43 -7.38
CA ASN A 630 7.64 21.08 -7.74
C ASN A 630 7.93 20.87 -9.23
N LEU A 631 6.95 20.90 -10.14
CA LEU A 631 7.22 20.68 -11.57
C LEU A 631 8.22 21.70 -12.14
N ALA A 632 8.05 22.99 -11.84
CA ALA A 632 8.97 24.03 -12.27
C ALA A 632 10.39 23.85 -11.68
N VAL A 633 10.48 23.51 -10.39
CA VAL A 633 11.77 23.28 -9.72
C VAL A 633 12.50 22.09 -10.36
N LEU A 634 11.80 20.99 -10.62
CA LEU A 634 12.40 19.81 -11.25
C LEU A 634 12.80 20.08 -12.72
N VAL A 635 11.93 20.70 -13.50
CA VAL A 635 12.19 20.97 -14.93
C VAL A 635 13.32 21.97 -15.13
N LYS A 636 13.34 23.05 -14.35
CA LYS A 636 14.32 24.13 -14.50
C LYS A 636 15.59 23.86 -13.69
N ASP A 637 15.46 23.71 -12.37
CA ASP A 637 16.61 23.75 -11.47
C ASP A 637 17.29 22.38 -11.35
N ALA A 638 16.53 21.28 -11.47
CA ALA A 638 17.11 19.92 -11.60
C ALA A 638 17.40 19.52 -13.06
N GLY A 639 17.12 20.39 -14.04
CA GLY A 639 17.51 20.22 -15.43
C GLY A 639 16.73 19.18 -16.24
N LEU A 640 15.52 18.78 -15.79
CA LEU A 640 14.72 17.76 -16.46
C LEU A 640 14.15 18.18 -17.82
N ASP A 641 14.14 19.49 -18.16
CA ASP A 641 13.61 19.96 -19.44
C ASP A 641 14.28 19.26 -20.64
N ALA A 642 15.60 19.06 -20.59
CA ALA A 642 16.33 18.44 -21.70
C ALA A 642 15.82 17.02 -22.02
N ALA A 643 15.49 16.23 -21.00
CA ALA A 643 15.00 14.86 -21.16
C ALA A 643 13.49 14.80 -21.48
N LEU A 644 12.70 15.74 -20.95
CA LEU A 644 11.24 15.72 -21.06
C LEU A 644 10.67 16.53 -22.22
N ARG A 645 11.44 17.43 -22.87
CA ARG A 645 10.92 18.36 -23.89
C ARG A 645 10.18 17.66 -25.04
N GLY A 646 10.68 16.50 -25.49
CA GLY A 646 10.04 15.69 -26.53
C GLY A 646 8.80 14.91 -26.06
N GLN A 647 8.54 14.89 -24.75
CA GLN A 647 7.55 14.05 -24.10
C GLN A 647 6.34 14.83 -23.56
N TYR A 648 6.42 16.15 -23.42
CA TYR A 648 5.33 16.93 -22.80
C TYR A 648 3.95 16.72 -23.44
N GLY A 649 3.89 16.63 -24.78
CA GLY A 649 2.64 16.34 -25.48
C GLY A 649 2.04 14.98 -25.10
N ARG A 650 2.86 13.92 -25.12
CA ARG A 650 2.41 12.57 -24.71
C ARG A 650 2.01 12.51 -23.24
N MET A 651 2.71 13.23 -22.37
CA MET A 651 2.42 13.29 -20.94
C MET A 651 1.08 14.00 -20.66
N ALA A 652 0.82 15.11 -21.35
CA ALA A 652 -0.46 15.82 -21.28
C ALA A 652 -1.63 14.93 -21.74
N ILE A 653 -1.46 14.24 -22.88
CA ILE A 653 -2.48 13.33 -23.41
C ILE A 653 -2.71 12.15 -22.46
N ALA A 654 -1.66 11.47 -22.01
CA ALA A 654 -1.77 10.33 -21.09
C ALA A 654 -2.41 10.73 -19.75
N GLY A 655 -2.11 11.94 -19.24
CA GLY A 655 -2.79 12.49 -18.08
C GLY A 655 -4.30 12.68 -18.31
N PHE A 656 -4.69 13.14 -19.50
CA PHE A 656 -6.10 13.33 -19.85
C PHE A 656 -6.84 12.01 -20.07
N GLU A 657 -6.21 11.03 -20.71
CA GLU A 657 -6.74 9.67 -20.86
C GLU A 657 -6.98 9.02 -19.50
N TRP A 658 -6.05 9.22 -18.55
CA TRP A 658 -6.23 8.78 -17.17
C TRP A 658 -7.46 9.44 -16.53
N ILE A 659 -7.64 10.75 -16.68
CA ILE A 659 -8.83 11.46 -16.17
C ILE A 659 -10.10 10.85 -16.75
N CYS A 660 -10.16 10.67 -18.07
CA CYS A 660 -11.32 10.09 -18.74
C CYS A 660 -11.62 8.68 -18.21
N ALA A 661 -10.62 7.79 -18.17
CA ALA A 661 -10.78 6.43 -17.68
C ALA A 661 -11.28 6.37 -16.23
N ARG A 662 -10.75 7.21 -15.34
CA ARG A 662 -11.15 7.25 -13.93
C ARG A 662 -12.58 7.74 -13.72
N HIS A 663 -13.06 8.68 -14.54
CA HIS A 663 -14.43 9.18 -14.48
C HIS A 663 -15.47 8.26 -15.12
N GLN A 664 -15.07 7.18 -15.80
CA GLN A 664 -15.98 6.11 -16.23
C GLN A 664 -16.18 5.02 -15.16
N MET A 665 -15.42 5.05 -14.06
CA MET A 665 -15.57 4.08 -12.97
C MET A 665 -16.89 4.30 -12.22
N LYS A 666 -17.61 3.21 -11.91
CA LYS A 666 -18.82 3.26 -11.08
C LYS A 666 -18.42 3.43 -9.61
N ILE A 667 -18.47 4.68 -9.13
CA ILE A 667 -18.18 5.03 -7.74
C ILE A 667 -19.50 5.43 -7.08
N HIS A 668 -19.92 4.64 -6.08
CA HIS A 668 -21.16 4.88 -5.34
C HIS A 668 -20.93 5.59 -3.99
N ASP A 669 -19.68 5.62 -3.53
CA ASP A 669 -19.30 6.26 -2.27
C ASP A 669 -18.93 7.73 -2.49
N TRP A 670 -19.62 8.63 -1.78
CA TRP A 670 -19.38 10.08 -1.88
C TRP A 670 -17.93 10.45 -1.58
N HIS A 671 -17.33 9.86 -0.55
CA HIS A 671 -15.96 10.15 -0.17
C HIS A 671 -14.96 9.77 -1.28
N ALA A 672 -15.18 8.63 -1.95
CA ALA A 672 -14.42 8.23 -3.12
C ALA A 672 -14.61 9.18 -4.31
N CYS A 673 -15.81 9.74 -4.53
CA CYS A 673 -16.06 10.77 -5.55
C CYS A 673 -15.29 12.07 -5.27
N VAL A 674 -15.27 12.52 -4.00
CA VAL A 674 -14.50 13.70 -3.57
C VAL A 674 -13.01 13.47 -3.79
N ARG A 675 -12.49 12.31 -3.40
CA ARG A 675 -11.08 11.94 -3.63
C ARG A 675 -10.74 11.91 -5.12
N MET A 676 -11.63 11.35 -5.94
CA MET A 676 -11.45 11.32 -7.39
C MET A 676 -11.37 12.72 -7.98
N THR A 677 -12.24 13.63 -7.52
CA THR A 677 -12.24 15.03 -7.95
C THR A 677 -10.92 15.72 -7.64
N ARG A 678 -10.38 15.53 -6.43
CA ARG A 678 -9.06 16.05 -6.04
C ARG A 678 -7.93 15.49 -6.90
N ASN A 679 -7.91 14.17 -7.12
CA ASN A 679 -6.92 13.53 -7.98
C ASN A 679 -7.00 14.01 -9.43
N THR A 680 -8.21 14.28 -9.92
CA THR A 680 -8.44 14.87 -11.25
C THR A 680 -7.84 16.28 -11.31
N ALA A 681 -8.00 17.08 -10.26
CA ALA A 681 -7.46 18.44 -10.22
C ALA A 681 -5.93 18.45 -10.20
N TYR A 682 -5.30 17.51 -9.48
CA TYR A 682 -3.86 17.28 -9.58
C TYR A 682 -3.44 16.96 -11.01
N ALA A 683 -4.04 15.94 -11.63
CA ALA A 683 -3.73 15.55 -13.00
C ALA A 683 -3.89 16.72 -13.98
N TRP A 684 -4.98 17.48 -13.85
CA TRP A 684 -5.26 18.64 -14.70
C TRP A 684 -4.20 19.74 -14.57
N ARG A 685 -3.72 20.03 -13.35
CA ARG A 685 -2.61 20.97 -13.14
C ARG A 685 -1.34 20.53 -13.87
N GLN A 686 -0.99 19.24 -13.81
CA GLN A 686 0.20 18.74 -14.50
C GLN A 686 0.05 18.81 -16.02
N ILE A 687 -1.14 18.47 -16.55
CA ILE A 687 -1.45 18.61 -17.98
C ILE A 687 -1.25 20.06 -18.44
N LEU A 688 -1.82 21.04 -17.73
CA LEU A 688 -1.67 22.46 -18.06
C LEU A 688 -0.20 22.90 -18.00
N PHE A 689 0.57 22.40 -17.04
CA PHE A 689 2.00 22.67 -16.95
C PHE A 689 2.74 22.12 -18.18
N PHE A 690 2.55 20.85 -18.52
CA PHE A 690 3.22 20.23 -19.69
C PHE A 690 2.84 20.94 -20.99
N LEU A 691 1.56 21.27 -21.19
CA LEU A 691 1.12 22.06 -22.35
C LEU A 691 1.77 23.45 -22.39
N SER A 692 2.06 24.06 -21.24
CA SER A 692 2.71 25.38 -21.15
C SER A 692 4.20 25.34 -21.45
N MET A 693 4.85 24.20 -21.28
CA MET A 693 6.26 24.00 -21.64
C MET A 693 6.48 23.80 -23.14
N MET A 694 5.41 23.65 -23.92
CA MET A 694 5.48 23.38 -25.36
C MET A 694 5.40 24.67 -26.20
N PRO A 695 6.04 24.70 -27.38
CA PRO A 695 5.75 25.70 -28.40
C PRO A 695 4.28 25.68 -28.82
N ARG A 696 3.72 26.83 -29.25
CA ARG A 696 2.29 26.98 -29.60
C ARG A 696 1.77 25.92 -30.57
N ALA A 697 2.55 25.54 -31.58
CA ALA A 697 2.15 24.53 -32.56
C ALA A 697 1.98 23.14 -31.92
N GLY A 698 2.94 22.73 -31.06
CA GLY A 698 2.85 21.47 -30.33
C GLY A 698 1.73 21.47 -29.30
N GLN A 699 1.53 22.61 -28.61
CA GLN A 699 0.41 22.81 -27.68
C GLN A 699 -0.94 22.63 -28.40
N ALA A 700 -1.14 23.27 -29.55
CA ALA A 700 -2.37 23.15 -30.34
C ALA A 700 -2.63 21.71 -30.81
N ALA A 701 -1.59 21.00 -31.26
CA ALA A 701 -1.69 19.60 -31.67
C ALA A 701 -2.09 18.67 -30.50
N ALA A 702 -1.49 18.86 -29.32
CA ALA A 702 -1.84 18.08 -28.13
C ALA A 702 -3.28 18.34 -27.67
N ILE A 703 -3.71 19.61 -27.65
CA ILE A 703 -5.09 19.99 -27.33
C ILE A 703 -6.08 19.36 -28.33
N ALA A 704 -5.77 19.36 -29.62
CA ALA A 704 -6.61 18.72 -30.64
C ALA A 704 -6.72 17.19 -30.43
N ALA A 705 -5.64 16.53 -30.02
CA ALA A 705 -5.66 15.11 -29.67
C ALA A 705 -6.52 14.84 -28.42
N MET A 706 -6.41 15.69 -27.40
CA MET A 706 -7.27 15.62 -26.21
C MET A 706 -8.75 15.81 -26.58
N ASP A 707 -9.08 16.76 -27.45
CA ASP A 707 -10.45 16.96 -27.95
C ASP A 707 -10.98 15.72 -28.68
N ALA A 708 -10.16 15.08 -29.52
CA ALA A 708 -10.55 13.86 -30.21
C ALA A 708 -10.86 12.73 -29.22
N HIS A 709 -10.00 12.52 -28.22
CA HIS A 709 -10.24 11.55 -27.15
C HIS A 709 -11.48 11.90 -26.33
N PHE A 710 -11.69 13.18 -26.03
CA PHE A 710 -12.83 13.67 -25.28
C PHE A 710 -14.16 13.41 -26.01
N ARG A 711 -14.22 13.66 -27.33
CA ARG A 711 -15.42 13.39 -28.16
C ARG A 711 -15.82 11.92 -28.18
N ALA A 712 -14.87 11.00 -28.01
CA ALA A 712 -15.12 9.55 -27.94
C ALA A 712 -15.71 9.10 -26.59
N GLN A 713 -15.74 9.97 -25.57
CA GLN A 713 -16.26 9.63 -24.24
C GLN A 713 -17.79 9.67 -24.17
N SER A 714 -18.34 9.06 -23.12
CA SER A 714 -19.78 9.06 -22.82
C SER A 714 -20.35 10.48 -22.75
N GLY A 715 -21.57 10.68 -23.29
CA GLY A 715 -22.23 12.00 -23.30
C GLY A 715 -22.39 12.60 -21.90
N ALA A 716 -22.66 11.76 -20.89
CA ALA A 716 -22.75 12.18 -19.50
C ALA A 716 -21.42 12.73 -18.95
N PHE A 717 -20.29 12.10 -19.29
CA PHE A 717 -18.98 12.64 -18.92
C PHE A 717 -18.71 13.95 -19.67
N ARG A 718 -18.94 13.97 -20.99
CA ARG A 718 -18.71 15.16 -21.82
C ARG A 718 -19.46 16.38 -21.28
N ASN A 719 -20.77 16.25 -21.04
CA ASN A 719 -21.58 17.36 -20.53
C ASN A 719 -21.06 17.95 -19.21
N ARG A 720 -20.55 17.11 -18.30
CA ARG A 720 -19.99 17.56 -17.01
C ARG A 720 -18.62 18.22 -17.16
N PHE A 721 -17.77 17.67 -18.02
CA PHE A 721 -16.37 18.10 -18.14
C PHE A 721 -16.16 19.21 -19.19
N GLU A 722 -17.13 19.45 -20.06
CA GLU A 722 -17.11 20.47 -21.11
C GLU A 722 -16.73 21.89 -20.61
N PRO A 723 -17.23 22.40 -19.46
CA PRO A 723 -16.79 23.70 -18.92
C PRO A 723 -15.27 23.82 -18.73
N ILE A 724 -14.60 22.71 -18.40
CA ILE A 724 -13.15 22.63 -18.16
C ILE A 724 -12.41 22.68 -19.50
N MET A 725 -12.90 21.93 -20.50
CA MET A 725 -12.35 21.95 -21.86
C MET A 725 -12.49 23.33 -22.50
N ARG A 726 -13.63 24.01 -22.33
CA ARG A 726 -13.78 25.40 -22.78
C ARG A 726 -12.78 26.34 -22.10
N GLY A 727 -12.53 26.16 -20.80
CA GLY A 727 -11.50 26.90 -20.09
C GLY A 727 -10.11 26.72 -20.72
N LEU A 728 -9.73 25.47 -21.02
CA LEU A 728 -8.46 25.16 -21.69
C LEU A 728 -8.34 25.92 -23.02
N HIS A 729 -9.37 25.87 -23.86
CA HIS A 729 -9.40 26.53 -25.16
C HIS A 729 -9.26 28.06 -25.07
N LEU A 730 -9.99 28.70 -24.16
CA LEU A 730 -9.90 30.14 -23.96
C LEU A 730 -8.51 30.57 -23.46
N ALA A 731 -7.93 29.83 -22.51
CA ALA A 731 -6.60 30.13 -21.98
C ALA A 731 -5.49 29.89 -23.01
N ALA A 732 -5.63 28.86 -23.85
CA ALA A 732 -4.74 28.60 -24.99
C ALA A 732 -4.83 29.72 -26.03
N GLY A 733 -6.04 30.26 -26.25
CA GLY A 733 -6.30 31.42 -27.09
C GLY A 733 -5.80 32.76 -26.53
N GLY A 734 -5.26 32.80 -25.31
CA GLY A 734 -4.68 34.01 -24.71
C GLY A 734 -5.56 34.71 -23.67
N GLN A 735 -6.74 34.18 -23.35
CA GLN A 735 -7.64 34.80 -22.37
C GLN A 735 -7.30 34.37 -20.94
N ARG A 736 -7.51 35.27 -19.97
CA ARG A 736 -7.45 34.95 -18.54
C ARG A 736 -8.81 34.49 -18.04
N LEU A 737 -8.84 33.43 -17.24
CA LEU A 737 -10.09 32.88 -16.71
C LEU A 737 -10.40 33.41 -15.30
N PRO A 738 -11.66 33.74 -15.00
CA PRO A 738 -12.06 34.06 -13.63
C PRO A 738 -11.89 32.84 -12.72
N GLN A 739 -11.42 33.07 -11.49
CA GLN A 739 -11.08 31.98 -10.55
C GLN A 739 -12.28 31.31 -9.89
N HIS A 740 -13.36 32.06 -9.61
CA HIS A 740 -14.49 31.57 -8.80
C HIS A 740 -15.76 31.37 -9.61
N ASP A 741 -16.06 32.30 -10.51
CA ASP A 741 -17.29 32.29 -11.29
C ASP A 741 -17.12 31.63 -12.66
N ALA A 742 -18.24 31.28 -13.28
CA ALA A 742 -18.22 30.85 -14.67
C ALA A 742 -17.77 32.02 -15.56
N GLY A 743 -16.74 31.78 -16.37
CA GLY A 743 -16.26 32.73 -17.36
C GLY A 743 -17.11 32.76 -18.63
N PRO A 744 -16.61 33.44 -19.67
CA PRO A 744 -17.25 33.50 -20.97
C PRO A 744 -17.65 32.11 -21.46
N GLN A 745 -18.84 32.00 -22.04
CA GLN A 745 -19.38 30.73 -22.59
C GLN A 745 -19.48 29.59 -21.56
N GLY A 746 -19.52 29.91 -20.26
CA GLY A 746 -19.59 28.93 -19.18
C GLY A 746 -18.28 28.17 -18.96
N ALA A 747 -17.14 28.70 -19.41
CA ALA A 747 -15.83 28.15 -19.12
C ALA A 747 -15.52 28.22 -17.61
N ARG A 748 -14.82 27.21 -17.07
CA ARG A 748 -14.48 27.15 -15.64
C ARG A 748 -13.06 26.69 -15.41
N VAL A 749 -12.40 27.31 -14.42
CA VAL A 749 -11.16 26.81 -13.84
C VAL A 749 -11.47 25.54 -13.05
N PHE A 750 -10.60 24.54 -13.16
CA PHE A 750 -10.80 23.27 -12.46
C PHE A 750 -9.91 23.21 -11.22
N ARG A 751 -10.57 23.08 -10.08
CA ARG A 751 -10.02 22.99 -8.72
C ARG A 751 -10.74 21.83 -8.03
N GLY A 752 -10.05 21.06 -7.20
CA GLY A 752 -10.58 19.85 -6.58
C GLY A 752 -11.05 20.06 -5.14
N TRP A 753 -10.63 21.14 -4.49
CA TRP A 753 -11.03 21.47 -3.13
C TRP A 753 -12.19 22.46 -3.09
N PHE A 754 -13.06 22.28 -2.09
CA PHE A 754 -14.26 23.07 -1.88
C PHE A 754 -14.68 22.99 -0.40
N ASN A 755 -15.39 24.00 0.09
CA ASN A 755 -15.89 24.08 1.46
C ASN A 755 -17.34 23.60 1.62
N THR A 756 -18.16 23.67 0.56
CA THR A 756 -19.60 23.38 0.59
C THR A 756 -19.97 22.27 -0.38
N ARG A 757 -20.11 22.58 -1.67
CA ARG A 757 -20.35 21.60 -2.74
C ARG A 757 -19.47 21.89 -3.96
N HIS A 758 -19.13 20.83 -4.66
CA HIS A 758 -18.38 20.92 -5.90
C HIS A 758 -19.34 20.82 -7.09
N TRP A 759 -19.32 21.81 -7.97
CA TRP A 759 -20.23 21.89 -9.12
C TRP A 759 -20.13 20.70 -10.08
N LEU A 760 -18.97 20.02 -10.18
CA LEU A 760 -18.82 18.80 -10.99
C LEU A 760 -19.56 17.57 -10.40
N LEU A 761 -19.86 17.62 -9.09
CA LEU A 761 -20.57 16.55 -8.38
C LEU A 761 -22.09 16.79 -8.37
N ASP A 762 -22.54 17.99 -8.74
CA ASP A 762 -23.96 18.29 -8.91
C ASP A 762 -24.51 17.50 -10.11
N GLY A 763 -25.39 16.52 -9.83
CA GLY A 763 -25.95 15.60 -10.84
C GLY A 763 -25.38 14.18 -10.86
N MET A 764 -24.54 13.80 -9.88
CA MET A 764 -24.10 12.40 -9.67
C MET A 764 -25.08 11.52 -8.87
N HIS A 765 -26.27 12.05 -8.55
CA HIS A 765 -27.32 11.35 -7.81
C HIS A 765 -28.56 11.13 -8.68
#